data_AF-A0AAD4BF58-F1
#
_entry.id   AF-A0AAD4BF58-F1
#
_cell.length_a   1.000
_cell.length_b   1.000
_cell.length_c   1.000
_cell.angle_alpha   90.00
_cell.angle_beta   90.00
_cell.angle_gamma   90.00
#
_symmetry.space_group_name_H-M   'P 1'
#
loop_
_entity.id
_entity.type
_entity.pdbx_description
1 polymer ?
#
loop_
_entity_poly.entity_id
_entity_poly.type
_entity_poly.pdbx_seq_one_letter_code
_entity_poly.pdbx_strand_id
1 'polypeptide(L)'
;MKRQLAPNTYWKEPGLKATILLKWTLFMAETQHCDPTLENQQGFKTEELESQIWDAVQADAFTYLAAALIQFHKHTHTSPISSFAQFVQFVPEQQQKEPLAEEFQLPILNMCDVLVRSLLTYASSKLRKIKQRQEDLLNDIPMLYSLIGVLYVLLPPERALQFWGATPTGETRGLSYMELTEMSTGKLPSFLQWAVWSTQVRDVDMTMALYDMLSGLAKGQKCSELTYNFLARGGGEVIPGSSLPSSTGSYNAGPSISWSTIFALLESWTSPAPSPCTNQPPSLATSFGGFSSLAISQPHPPTQQPPQHIPIGPKDVLLAQSFLRLLSTVAMSSVAVRLAISSNTQFRAIPTLVSLVPLGIPLELKGAIFDVLAAFCEPGAGVVGVDICKSVWTLMERVEVINVRAPVSGRAVGTGAVLLAPVNTIPFLNLLATLLHMPKRLSPRSLLADAEPLNTIPESLGQPYRLPGIGPYVSFMVDNFVERALAGWEIENLVQASEDGLLRRETVILLLIHPGFEVLARLLTNSPLQSTILSYIVNGIEGFEHELPSEEPYFLLTIIRVLCIIHRVLEIHDLFLDILVPILSEFDSTPFVGTVHSMSFYTRFDQALTYGTKYIPAIATYVIYPAYPELVLAVRIISQLSCSTSVMSLLILIERSPDSERILSSFRQLLDIDSLDDVDMAETTQSIVPVLVLQTEKPKSHWIKLSGSQSSTS
;
A
#
# COMPACT_ATOMS: atom_id res chain seq x y z
N MET A 1 34.66 -13.56 -25.63
CA MET A 1 34.23 -13.69 -24.22
C MET A 1 35.32 -14.17 -23.28
N LYS A 2 35.85 -15.41 -23.37
CA LYS A 2 36.82 -15.98 -22.39
C LYS A 2 38.02 -15.07 -22.01
N ARG A 3 38.60 -14.34 -22.97
CA ARG A 3 39.70 -13.38 -22.70
C ARG A 3 39.25 -12.04 -22.08
N GLN A 4 38.02 -11.60 -22.34
CA GLN A 4 37.46 -10.33 -21.86
C GLN A 4 36.86 -10.43 -20.45
N LEU A 5 36.46 -11.65 -20.06
CA LEU A 5 35.91 -11.97 -18.74
C LEU A 5 36.94 -12.58 -17.79
N ALA A 6 38.22 -12.60 -18.18
CA ALA A 6 39.29 -13.10 -17.31
C ALA A 6 39.39 -12.24 -16.03
N PRO A 7 39.85 -12.82 -14.89
CA PRO A 7 39.94 -12.09 -13.62
C PRO A 7 40.76 -10.80 -13.75
N ASN A 8 41.85 -10.83 -14.51
CA ASN A 8 42.78 -9.70 -14.69
C ASN A 8 42.28 -8.57 -15.61
N THR A 9 41.10 -8.71 -16.21
CA THR A 9 40.55 -7.70 -17.14
C THR A 9 39.87 -6.57 -16.36
N TYR A 10 40.30 -5.32 -16.55
CA TYR A 10 39.71 -4.16 -15.89
C TYR A 10 38.38 -3.76 -16.54
N TRP A 11 37.36 -3.54 -15.71
CA TRP A 11 36.04 -3.03 -16.11
C TRP A 11 35.69 -1.84 -15.21
N LYS A 12 35.07 -0.80 -15.77
CA LYS A 12 34.64 0.39 -15.02
C LYS A 12 33.62 0.03 -13.93
N GLU A 13 32.70 -0.88 -14.26
CA GLU A 13 31.72 -1.44 -13.32
C GLU A 13 32.06 -2.93 -13.07
N PRO A 14 32.65 -3.28 -11.91
CA PRO A 14 33.02 -4.66 -11.60
C PRO A 14 31.79 -5.56 -11.42
N GLY A 15 30.71 -5.05 -10.83
CA GLY A 15 29.45 -5.79 -10.66
C GLY A 15 28.84 -6.20 -12.00
N LEU A 16 28.86 -5.32 -13.01
CA LEU A 16 28.41 -5.65 -14.37
C LEU A 16 29.23 -6.78 -14.99
N LYS A 17 30.57 -6.74 -14.84
CA LYS A 17 31.46 -7.80 -15.29
C LYS A 17 31.10 -9.14 -14.63
N ALA A 18 30.83 -9.12 -13.33
CA ALA A 18 30.45 -10.30 -12.57
C ALA A 18 29.11 -10.88 -13.03
N THR A 19 28.10 -10.04 -13.25
CA THR A 19 26.79 -10.45 -13.80
C THR A 19 26.92 -11.06 -15.20
N ILE A 20 27.73 -10.48 -16.08
CA ILE A 20 27.97 -11.01 -17.43
C ILE A 20 28.72 -12.34 -17.36
N LEU A 21 29.75 -12.45 -16.49
CA LEU A 21 30.45 -13.71 -16.25
C LEU A 21 29.47 -14.80 -15.78
N LEU A 22 28.58 -14.47 -14.85
CA LEU A 22 27.56 -15.39 -14.36
C LEU A 22 26.64 -15.86 -15.50
N LYS A 23 26.06 -14.93 -16.27
CA LYS A 23 25.16 -15.26 -17.38
C LYS A 23 25.86 -16.10 -18.44
N TRP A 24 27.09 -15.76 -18.80
CA TRP A 24 27.88 -16.52 -19.76
C TRP A 24 28.16 -17.94 -19.27
N THR A 25 28.54 -18.08 -17.99
CA THR A 25 28.84 -19.40 -17.41
C THR A 25 27.60 -20.29 -17.32
N LEU A 26 26.44 -19.71 -16.98
CA LEU A 26 25.17 -20.44 -16.97
C LEU A 26 24.73 -20.89 -18.37
N PHE A 27 24.94 -20.06 -19.38
CA PHE A 27 24.73 -20.47 -20.78
C PHE A 27 25.62 -21.65 -21.16
N MET A 28 26.90 -21.61 -20.79
CA MET A 28 27.82 -22.73 -21.05
C MET A 28 27.38 -24.01 -20.32
N ALA A 29 26.92 -23.90 -19.08
CA ALA A 29 26.38 -25.02 -18.31
C ALA A 29 25.11 -25.62 -18.92
N GLU A 30 24.20 -24.77 -19.41
CA GLU A 30 23.01 -25.21 -20.15
C GLU A 30 23.40 -25.96 -21.43
N THR A 31 24.33 -25.41 -22.22
CA THR A 31 24.80 -26.09 -23.45
C THR A 31 25.51 -27.41 -23.17
N GLN A 32 26.29 -27.52 -22.09
CA GLN A 32 26.90 -28.78 -21.64
C GLN A 32 25.83 -29.80 -21.24
N HIS A 33 24.73 -29.35 -20.63
CA HIS A 33 23.62 -30.23 -20.24
C HIS A 33 22.83 -30.73 -21.47
N CYS A 34 22.69 -29.90 -22.50
CA CYS A 34 22.06 -30.29 -23.76
C CYS A 34 22.95 -31.22 -24.60
N ASP A 35 24.28 -31.05 -24.54
CA ASP A 35 25.24 -31.88 -25.25
C ASP A 35 26.36 -32.37 -24.31
N PRO A 36 26.24 -33.60 -23.77
CA PRO A 36 27.21 -34.14 -22.82
C PRO A 36 28.59 -34.39 -23.44
N THR A 37 28.73 -34.36 -24.77
CA THR A 37 30.03 -34.55 -25.43
C THR A 37 30.98 -33.36 -25.18
N LEU A 38 30.44 -32.21 -24.80
CA LEU A 38 31.19 -30.99 -24.52
C LEU A 38 31.94 -31.02 -23.18
N GLU A 39 31.60 -31.91 -22.24
CA GLU A 39 32.21 -31.94 -20.89
C GLU A 39 33.75 -32.06 -20.91
N ASN A 40 34.31 -32.73 -21.93
CA ASN A 40 35.75 -32.92 -22.07
C ASN A 40 36.48 -31.72 -22.71
N GLN A 41 35.74 -30.71 -23.20
CA GLN A 41 36.31 -29.54 -23.84
C GLN A 41 36.70 -28.46 -22.81
N GLN A 42 37.81 -27.75 -23.08
CA GLN A 42 38.23 -26.63 -22.23
C GLN A 42 37.16 -25.53 -22.20
N GLY A 43 36.82 -25.04 -21.02
CA GLY A 43 35.73 -24.07 -20.80
C GLY A 43 34.36 -24.68 -20.53
N PHE A 44 34.17 -25.99 -20.74
CA PHE A 44 32.93 -26.73 -20.47
C PHE A 44 33.08 -27.75 -19.35
N LYS A 45 34.29 -27.92 -18.80
CA LYS A 45 34.50 -28.80 -17.65
C LYS A 45 33.66 -28.31 -16.47
N THR A 46 32.97 -29.25 -15.84
CA THR A 46 32.12 -28.98 -14.68
C THR A 46 32.87 -28.18 -13.61
N GLU A 47 34.12 -28.54 -13.29
CA GLU A 47 34.96 -27.82 -12.32
C GLU A 47 35.28 -26.37 -12.72
N GLU A 48 35.52 -26.11 -14.02
CA GLU A 48 35.81 -24.76 -14.53
C GLU A 48 34.57 -23.86 -14.46
N LEU A 49 33.40 -24.38 -14.83
CA LEU A 49 32.12 -23.67 -14.74
C LEU A 49 31.75 -23.42 -13.28
N GLU A 50 31.92 -24.43 -12.44
CA GLU A 50 31.74 -24.37 -11.00
C GLU A 50 32.64 -23.29 -10.33
N SER A 51 33.87 -23.10 -10.81
CA SER A 51 34.78 -22.05 -10.34
C SER A 51 34.35 -20.65 -10.83
N GLN A 52 33.96 -20.53 -12.09
CA GLN A 52 33.53 -19.24 -12.65
C GLN A 52 32.24 -18.72 -12.01
N ILE A 53 31.31 -19.61 -11.64
CA ILE A 53 30.12 -19.24 -10.85
C ILE A 53 30.53 -18.70 -9.49
N TRP A 54 31.48 -19.36 -8.81
CA TRP A 54 31.99 -18.91 -7.52
C TRP A 54 32.61 -17.51 -7.64
N ASP A 55 33.49 -17.30 -8.61
CA ASP A 55 34.17 -16.02 -8.83
C ASP A 55 33.19 -14.89 -9.14
N ALA A 56 32.13 -15.18 -9.92
CA ALA A 56 31.08 -14.21 -10.22
C ALA A 56 30.27 -13.81 -8.98
N VAL A 57 29.92 -14.78 -8.12
CA VAL A 57 29.18 -14.52 -6.88
C VAL A 57 30.03 -13.69 -5.92
N GLN A 58 31.30 -14.06 -5.72
CA GLN A 58 32.23 -13.31 -4.87
C GLN A 58 32.55 -11.89 -5.40
N ALA A 59 32.33 -11.65 -6.69
CA ALA A 59 32.46 -10.34 -7.32
C ALA A 59 31.13 -9.53 -7.31
N ASP A 60 30.25 -9.78 -6.33
CA ASP A 60 29.01 -9.04 -6.08
C ASP A 60 27.96 -9.08 -7.19
N ALA A 61 27.92 -10.16 -7.99
CA ALA A 61 26.93 -10.29 -9.07
C ALA A 61 25.46 -10.18 -8.58
N PHE A 62 25.13 -10.76 -7.42
CA PHE A 62 23.78 -10.68 -6.85
C PHE A 62 23.45 -9.28 -6.32
N THR A 63 24.40 -8.67 -5.61
CA THR A 63 24.27 -7.31 -5.07
C THR A 63 24.03 -6.30 -6.19
N TYR A 64 24.79 -6.41 -7.29
CA TYR A 64 24.64 -5.55 -8.47
C TYR A 64 23.26 -5.71 -9.12
N LEU A 65 22.81 -6.94 -9.35
CA LEU A 65 21.48 -7.21 -9.93
C LEU A 65 20.35 -6.69 -9.03
N ALA A 66 20.43 -6.93 -7.72
CA ALA A 66 19.43 -6.44 -6.77
C ALA A 66 19.38 -4.91 -6.74
N ALA A 67 20.55 -4.24 -6.75
CA ALA A 67 20.63 -2.78 -6.81
C ALA A 67 20.01 -2.23 -8.10
N ALA A 68 20.30 -2.85 -9.24
CA ALA A 68 19.73 -2.46 -10.53
C ALA A 68 18.19 -2.60 -10.53
N LEU A 69 17.64 -3.70 -9.99
CA LEU A 69 16.19 -3.88 -9.89
C LEU A 69 15.53 -2.95 -8.89
N ILE A 70 16.19 -2.62 -7.77
CA ILE A 70 15.66 -1.63 -6.80
C ILE A 70 15.65 -0.23 -7.41
N GLN A 71 16.71 0.16 -8.13
CA GLN A 71 16.74 1.43 -8.87
C GLN A 71 15.65 1.47 -9.93
N PHE A 72 15.50 0.39 -10.68
CA PHE A 72 14.44 0.24 -11.66
C PHE A 72 13.05 0.40 -11.02
N HIS A 73 12.82 -0.22 -9.86
CA HIS A 73 11.57 -0.04 -9.12
C HIS A 73 11.34 1.41 -8.72
N LYS A 74 12.36 2.14 -8.23
CA LYS A 74 12.20 3.55 -7.84
C LYS A 74 11.70 4.44 -8.99
N HIS A 75 12.00 4.07 -10.24
CA HIS A 75 11.52 4.79 -11.42
C HIS A 75 10.08 4.40 -11.81
N THR A 76 9.66 3.17 -11.54
CA THR A 76 8.33 2.65 -11.93
C THR A 76 7.28 2.73 -10.81
N HIS A 77 7.74 2.73 -9.56
CA HIS A 77 6.93 2.64 -8.36
C HIS A 77 7.53 3.53 -7.28
N THR A 78 6.66 4.26 -6.59
CA THR A 78 7.05 5.38 -5.78
C THR A 78 7.21 5.06 -4.29
N SER A 79 6.83 3.85 -3.85
CA SER A 79 7.20 3.33 -2.53
C SER A 79 8.54 2.59 -2.61
N PRO A 80 9.50 2.85 -1.71
CA PRO A 80 10.74 2.07 -1.70
C PRO A 80 10.41 0.60 -1.38
N ILE A 81 10.96 -0.35 -2.15
CA ILE A 81 10.93 -1.77 -1.76
C ILE A 81 11.79 -1.93 -0.51
N SER A 82 11.18 -1.80 0.66
CA SER A 82 11.81 -2.26 1.89
C SER A 82 12.25 -3.70 1.65
N SER A 83 13.55 -3.98 1.67
CA SER A 83 14.11 -5.31 1.43
C SER A 83 15.46 -5.39 2.11
N PHE A 84 15.87 -6.59 2.51
CA PHE A 84 17.18 -6.85 3.08
C PHE A 84 18.32 -6.30 2.20
N ALA A 85 18.17 -6.39 0.87
CA ALA A 85 19.13 -5.84 -0.09
C ALA A 85 19.35 -4.33 0.07
N GLN A 86 18.34 -3.53 0.44
CA GLN A 86 18.52 -2.10 0.68
C GLN A 86 19.39 -1.81 1.92
N PHE A 87 19.36 -2.66 2.94
CA PHE A 87 20.16 -2.48 4.16
C PHE A 87 21.62 -2.87 3.98
N VAL A 88 21.91 -3.81 3.07
CA VAL A 88 23.27 -4.26 2.76
C VAL A 88 23.96 -3.33 1.75
N GLN A 89 23.21 -2.58 0.95
CA GLN A 89 23.76 -1.73 -0.11
C GLN A 89 24.31 -0.39 0.41
N PHE A 90 25.65 -0.31 0.54
CA PHE A 90 26.41 0.95 0.48
C PHE A 90 26.81 1.23 -0.98
N VAL A 91 25.87 1.61 -1.84
CA VAL A 91 26.24 2.22 -3.14
C VAL A 91 25.82 3.68 -3.09
N PRO A 92 26.77 4.64 -3.09
CA PRO A 92 26.43 6.05 -3.14
C PRO A 92 25.64 6.32 -4.43
N GLU A 93 24.62 7.17 -4.34
CA GLU A 93 23.80 7.66 -5.45
C GLU A 93 24.70 8.13 -6.61
N GLN A 94 25.05 7.22 -7.52
CA GLN A 94 25.77 7.59 -8.74
C GLN A 94 24.75 7.75 -9.86
N GLN A 95 24.48 9.04 -10.10
CA GLN A 95 23.89 9.64 -11.30
C GLN A 95 22.42 9.26 -11.55
N GLN A 96 21.56 10.28 -11.51
CA GLN A 96 20.23 10.27 -12.15
C GLN A 96 20.40 9.73 -13.57
N LYS A 97 20.13 8.43 -13.76
CA LYS A 97 19.97 7.84 -15.08
C LYS A 97 18.57 8.17 -15.56
N GLU A 98 18.50 8.52 -16.83
CA GLU A 98 17.26 8.75 -17.56
C GLU A 98 16.31 7.54 -17.37
N PRO A 99 15.02 7.77 -17.09
CA PRO A 99 14.08 6.67 -16.87
C PRO A 99 13.98 5.80 -18.13
N LEU A 100 14.07 4.49 -17.95
CA LEU A 100 13.91 3.51 -19.03
C LEU A 100 12.48 3.60 -19.59
N ALA A 101 12.35 3.68 -20.92
CA ALA A 101 11.05 3.64 -21.58
C ALA A 101 10.27 2.37 -21.19
N GLU A 102 8.96 2.52 -20.99
CA GLU A 102 8.07 1.47 -20.47
C GLU A 102 8.12 0.17 -21.30
N GLU A 103 8.34 0.28 -22.60
CA GLU A 103 8.44 -0.86 -23.52
C GLU A 103 9.61 -1.82 -23.21
N PHE A 104 10.71 -1.32 -22.62
CA PHE A 104 11.87 -2.15 -22.28
C PHE A 104 11.79 -2.77 -20.89
N GLN A 105 10.82 -2.37 -20.08
CA GLN A 105 10.72 -2.77 -18.68
C GLN A 105 10.52 -4.28 -18.52
N LEU A 106 9.43 -4.81 -19.09
CA LEU A 106 9.10 -6.22 -19.00
C LEU A 106 10.13 -7.16 -19.67
N PRO A 107 10.69 -6.85 -20.86
CA PRO A 107 11.78 -7.62 -21.44
C PRO A 107 13.02 -7.76 -20.54
N ILE A 108 13.44 -6.68 -19.87
CA ILE A 108 14.59 -6.72 -18.95
C ILE A 108 14.29 -7.61 -17.75
N LEU A 109 13.10 -7.47 -17.15
CA LEU A 109 12.66 -8.32 -16.04
C LEU A 109 12.62 -9.80 -16.43
N ASN A 110 12.13 -10.12 -17.63
CA ASN A 110 12.13 -11.48 -18.16
C ASN A 110 13.55 -12.04 -18.37
N MET A 111 14.52 -11.21 -18.76
CA MET A 111 15.92 -11.64 -18.87
C MET A 111 16.53 -11.94 -17.50
N CYS A 112 16.21 -11.14 -16.48
CA CYS A 112 16.60 -11.40 -15.09
C CYS A 112 15.94 -12.68 -14.56
N ASP A 113 14.66 -12.92 -14.86
CA ASP A 113 13.93 -14.14 -14.52
C ASP A 113 14.62 -15.39 -15.10
N VAL A 114 14.93 -15.37 -16.39
CA VAL A 114 15.67 -16.44 -17.07
C VAL A 114 17.04 -16.68 -16.42
N LEU A 115 17.76 -15.63 -16.05
CA LEU A 115 19.06 -15.74 -15.39
C LEU A 115 18.95 -16.42 -14.02
N VAL A 116 18.00 -15.99 -13.18
CA VAL A 116 17.73 -16.58 -11.86
C VAL A 116 17.32 -18.04 -12.00
N ARG A 117 16.37 -18.33 -12.88
CA ARG A 117 15.91 -19.69 -13.17
C ARG A 117 17.03 -20.63 -13.63
N SER A 118 17.89 -20.14 -14.53
CA SER A 118 19.07 -20.88 -15.00
C SER A 118 20.05 -21.17 -13.85
N LEU A 119 20.30 -20.17 -12.99
CA LEU A 119 21.14 -20.32 -11.80
C LEU A 119 20.61 -21.41 -10.88
N LEU A 120 19.31 -21.40 -10.56
CA LEU A 120 18.71 -22.37 -9.66
C LEU A 120 18.70 -23.79 -10.26
N THR A 121 18.56 -23.90 -11.57
CA THR A 121 18.52 -25.19 -12.29
C THR A 121 19.91 -25.81 -12.40
N TYR A 122 20.89 -25.05 -12.89
CA TYR A 122 22.22 -25.58 -13.23
C TYR A 122 23.28 -25.41 -12.13
N ALA A 123 23.14 -24.44 -11.22
CA ALA A 123 24.13 -24.16 -10.17
C ALA A 123 23.70 -24.60 -8.76
N SER A 124 22.65 -25.43 -8.64
CA SER A 124 22.08 -25.86 -7.35
C SER A 124 23.10 -26.46 -6.36
N SER A 125 24.05 -27.28 -6.83
CA SER A 125 25.14 -27.84 -6.01
C SER A 125 26.10 -26.76 -5.51
N LYS A 126 26.35 -25.73 -6.32
CA LYS A 126 27.22 -24.60 -5.97
C LYS A 126 26.62 -23.71 -4.91
N LEU A 127 25.33 -23.39 -5.04
CA LEU A 127 24.62 -22.61 -4.01
C LEU A 127 24.70 -23.28 -2.64
N ARG A 128 24.62 -24.61 -2.59
CA ARG A 128 24.82 -25.39 -1.36
C ARG A 128 26.24 -25.29 -0.81
N LYS A 129 27.25 -25.38 -1.68
CA LYS A 129 28.68 -25.20 -1.31
C LYS A 129 28.96 -23.77 -0.81
N ILE A 130 28.35 -22.75 -1.45
CA ILE A 130 28.46 -21.34 -1.04
C ILE A 130 27.88 -21.15 0.35
N LYS A 131 26.64 -21.62 0.59
CA LYS A 131 26.01 -21.54 1.91
C LYS A 131 26.83 -22.21 3.02
N GLN A 132 27.44 -23.36 2.74
CA GLN A 132 28.27 -24.07 3.72
C GLN A 132 29.58 -23.36 4.05
N ARG A 133 30.14 -22.60 3.09
CA ARG A 133 31.38 -21.84 3.25
C ARG A 133 31.15 -20.40 3.72
N GLN A 134 29.90 -19.99 3.86
CA GLN A 134 29.54 -18.64 4.25
C GLN A 134 30.00 -18.43 5.72
N GLU A 135 31.05 -17.63 5.90
CA GLU A 135 31.44 -17.07 7.20
C GLU A 135 30.53 -15.86 7.50
N ASP A 136 30.35 -15.50 8.78
CA ASP A 136 29.39 -14.48 9.27
C ASP A 136 29.45 -13.08 8.60
N LEU A 137 30.43 -12.82 7.72
CA LEU A 137 30.67 -11.56 7.03
C LEU A 137 30.17 -11.51 5.57
N LEU A 138 29.91 -12.66 4.92
CA LEU A 138 29.45 -12.70 3.52
C LEU A 138 27.93 -12.88 3.47
N ASN A 139 27.23 -12.01 2.72
CA ASN A 139 25.76 -11.99 2.62
C ASN A 139 25.24 -12.55 1.27
N ASP A 140 25.99 -13.44 0.61
CA ASP A 140 25.70 -13.89 -0.76
C ASP A 140 24.33 -14.60 -0.89
N ILE A 141 24.02 -15.56 -0.01
CA ILE A 141 22.76 -16.31 -0.06
C ILE A 141 21.56 -15.46 0.38
N PRO A 142 21.63 -14.67 1.47
CA PRO A 142 20.60 -13.67 1.77
C PRO A 142 20.37 -12.67 0.62
N MET A 143 21.44 -12.25 -0.06
CA MET A 143 21.31 -11.37 -1.23
C MET A 143 20.61 -12.07 -2.41
N LEU A 144 20.89 -13.35 -2.65
CA LEU A 144 20.16 -14.15 -3.64
C LEU A 144 18.67 -14.23 -3.33
N TYR A 145 18.30 -14.49 -2.07
CA TYR A 145 16.88 -14.52 -1.66
C TYR A 145 16.20 -13.16 -1.87
N SER A 146 16.88 -12.08 -1.50
CA SER A 146 16.39 -10.71 -1.70
C SER A 146 16.23 -10.36 -3.18
N LEU A 147 17.20 -10.77 -4.02
CA LEU A 147 17.16 -10.61 -5.47
C LEU A 147 15.92 -11.30 -6.07
N ILE A 148 15.65 -12.54 -5.66
CA ILE A 148 14.46 -13.28 -6.09
C ILE A 148 13.20 -12.54 -5.62
N GLY A 149 13.15 -12.11 -4.35
CA GLY A 149 12.03 -11.35 -3.80
C GLY A 149 11.70 -10.10 -4.62
N VAL A 150 12.69 -9.23 -4.82
CA VAL A 150 12.55 -7.98 -5.59
C VAL A 150 12.11 -8.26 -7.04
N LEU A 151 12.73 -9.25 -7.69
CA LEU A 151 12.42 -9.59 -9.07
C LEU A 151 10.97 -10.07 -9.25
N TYR A 152 10.49 -10.96 -8.37
CA TYR A 152 9.13 -11.50 -8.46
C TYR A 152 8.06 -10.52 -7.96
N VAL A 153 8.42 -9.52 -7.15
CA VAL A 153 7.56 -8.36 -6.89
C VAL A 153 7.35 -7.53 -8.16
N LEU A 154 8.38 -7.36 -9.00
CA LEU A 154 8.31 -6.58 -10.25
C LEU A 154 7.67 -7.33 -11.42
N LEU A 155 7.80 -8.65 -11.46
CA LEU A 155 7.20 -9.48 -12.52
C LEU A 155 5.66 -9.51 -12.43
N PRO A 156 4.96 -9.85 -13.54
CA PRO A 156 3.51 -10.05 -13.54
C PRO A 156 3.06 -11.10 -12.50
N PRO A 157 1.81 -11.01 -12.00
CA PRO A 157 1.28 -11.99 -11.05
C PRO A 157 1.31 -13.41 -11.64
N GLU A 158 1.42 -14.41 -10.77
CA GLU A 158 1.49 -15.84 -11.13
C GLU A 158 2.78 -16.29 -11.84
N ARG A 159 3.75 -15.39 -12.10
CA ARG A 159 5.03 -15.78 -12.74
C ARG A 159 5.84 -16.78 -11.90
N ALA A 160 5.63 -16.79 -10.58
CA ALA A 160 6.30 -17.64 -9.61
C ALA A 160 5.69 -19.06 -9.46
N LEU A 161 4.61 -19.42 -10.18
CA LEU A 161 3.88 -20.68 -9.98
C LEU A 161 4.76 -21.95 -9.97
N GLN A 162 5.80 -21.97 -10.79
CA GLN A 162 6.69 -23.13 -10.89
C GLN A 162 7.58 -23.34 -9.65
N PHE A 163 7.83 -22.30 -8.83
CA PHE A 163 8.47 -22.48 -7.52
C PHE A 163 7.60 -23.31 -6.58
N TRP A 164 6.29 -23.26 -6.77
CA TRP A 164 5.30 -24.02 -6.01
C TRP A 164 4.95 -25.37 -6.65
N GLY A 165 5.63 -25.74 -7.74
CA GLY A 165 5.37 -26.99 -8.48
C GLY A 165 4.05 -26.97 -9.25
N ALA A 166 3.48 -25.78 -9.49
CA ALA A 166 2.26 -25.61 -10.27
C ALA A 166 2.55 -25.27 -11.73
N THR A 167 1.64 -25.63 -12.62
CA THR A 167 1.70 -25.29 -14.04
C THR A 167 1.37 -23.81 -14.26
N PRO A 168 2.16 -23.06 -15.07
CA PRO A 168 1.81 -21.71 -15.48
C PRO A 168 0.41 -21.68 -16.12
N THR A 169 -0.42 -20.70 -15.75
CA THR A 169 -1.78 -20.60 -16.28
C THR A 169 -1.73 -19.86 -17.61
N GLY A 170 -1.85 -20.60 -18.71
CA GLY A 170 -1.94 -20.06 -20.07
C GLY A 170 -2.58 -21.07 -21.00
N GLU A 171 -3.91 -21.12 -21.04
CA GLU A 171 -4.68 -22.05 -21.88
C GLU A 171 -4.52 -21.80 -23.40
N THR A 172 -3.69 -20.83 -23.82
CA THR A 172 -3.51 -20.48 -25.25
C THR A 172 -2.06 -20.27 -25.70
N ARG A 173 -1.05 -20.38 -24.81
CA ARG A 173 0.36 -20.21 -25.18
C ARG A 173 1.14 -21.45 -24.74
N GLY A 174 1.75 -22.16 -25.69
CA GLY A 174 2.58 -23.32 -25.38
C GLY A 174 3.68 -22.97 -24.38
N LEU A 175 3.95 -23.89 -23.44
CA LEU A 175 5.02 -23.75 -22.46
C LEU A 175 6.36 -23.55 -23.17
N SER A 176 7.17 -22.62 -22.66
CA SER A 176 8.56 -22.46 -23.11
C SER A 176 9.36 -23.74 -22.83
N TYR A 177 10.40 -23.98 -23.63
CA TYR A 177 11.36 -25.08 -23.38
C TYR A 177 11.93 -25.03 -21.96
N MET A 178 12.23 -23.83 -21.47
CA MET A 178 12.72 -23.62 -20.10
C MET A 178 11.66 -24.03 -19.07
N GLU A 179 10.40 -23.64 -19.27
CA GLU A 179 9.31 -23.97 -18.35
C GLU A 179 9.03 -25.49 -18.29
N LEU A 180 9.11 -26.18 -19.43
CA LEU A 180 9.00 -27.64 -19.51
C LEU A 180 10.17 -28.34 -18.79
N THR A 181 11.38 -27.82 -18.97
CA THR A 181 12.59 -28.35 -18.32
C THR A 181 12.51 -28.15 -16.80
N GLU A 182 12.06 -27.00 -16.33
CA GLU A 182 11.91 -26.72 -14.91
C GLU A 182 10.84 -27.62 -14.26
N MET A 183 9.73 -27.82 -14.96
CA MET A 183 8.63 -28.66 -14.47
C MET A 183 9.02 -30.14 -14.41
N SER A 184 9.80 -30.63 -15.37
CA SER A 184 10.29 -32.02 -15.37
C SER A 184 11.42 -32.26 -14.38
N THR A 185 12.27 -31.26 -14.14
CA THR A 185 13.43 -31.40 -13.23
C THR A 185 13.08 -31.16 -11.76
N GLY A 186 12.00 -30.45 -11.46
CA GLY A 186 11.58 -30.16 -10.08
C GLY A 186 12.58 -29.33 -9.27
N LYS A 187 13.52 -28.64 -9.94
CA LYS A 187 14.63 -27.91 -9.30
C LYS A 187 14.16 -26.68 -8.54
N LEU A 188 13.17 -25.94 -9.04
CA LEU A 188 12.65 -24.75 -8.38
C LEU A 188 11.91 -25.07 -7.06
N PRO A 189 10.96 -26.03 -7.00
CA PRO A 189 10.38 -26.46 -5.73
C PRO A 189 11.42 -27.03 -4.75
N SER A 190 12.38 -27.82 -5.26
CA SER A 190 13.47 -28.36 -4.46
C SER A 190 14.37 -27.27 -3.87
N PHE A 191 14.61 -26.18 -4.61
CA PHE A 191 15.34 -25.01 -4.13
C PHE A 191 14.57 -24.30 -3.02
N LEU A 192 13.27 -24.06 -3.20
CA LEU A 192 12.43 -23.40 -2.20
C LEU A 192 12.41 -24.19 -0.88
N GLN A 193 12.21 -25.50 -0.97
CA GLN A 193 12.25 -26.40 0.18
C GLN A 193 13.62 -26.39 0.87
N TRP A 194 14.70 -26.46 0.08
CA TRP A 194 16.06 -26.34 0.61
C TRP A 194 16.28 -24.99 1.30
N ALA A 195 15.83 -23.88 0.71
CA ALA A 195 16.03 -22.54 1.24
C ALA A 195 15.40 -22.38 2.63
N VAL A 196 14.19 -22.93 2.81
CA VAL A 196 13.47 -22.89 4.10
C VAL A 196 14.14 -23.81 5.13
N TRP A 197 14.37 -25.07 4.80
CA TRP A 197 14.94 -26.04 5.75
C TRP A 197 16.38 -25.75 6.16
N SER A 198 17.16 -25.16 5.26
CA SER A 198 18.56 -24.82 5.56
C SER A 198 18.71 -23.48 6.28
N THR A 199 17.63 -22.72 6.46
CA THR A 199 17.66 -21.43 7.18
C THR A 199 17.33 -21.67 8.64
N GLN A 200 18.26 -21.32 9.52
CA GLN A 200 18.07 -21.48 10.97
C GLN A 200 17.38 -20.24 11.53
N VAL A 201 16.47 -20.44 12.50
CA VAL A 201 15.72 -19.34 13.15
C VAL A 201 16.63 -18.32 13.84
N ARG A 202 17.86 -18.71 14.21
CA ARG A 202 18.85 -17.84 14.86
C ARG A 202 19.53 -16.88 13.88
N ASP A 203 19.54 -17.21 12.60
CA ASP A 203 20.12 -16.38 11.54
C ASP A 203 19.05 -15.39 11.05
N VAL A 204 18.98 -14.25 11.72
CA VAL A 204 17.96 -13.22 11.46
C VAL A 204 18.12 -12.65 10.05
N ASP A 205 19.36 -12.49 9.56
CA ASP A 205 19.65 -11.88 8.26
C ASP A 205 19.18 -12.80 7.12
N MET A 206 19.48 -14.10 7.21
CA MET A 206 18.94 -15.10 6.28
C MET A 206 17.41 -15.23 6.37
N THR A 207 16.84 -15.15 7.58
CA THR A 207 15.38 -15.28 7.78
C THR A 207 14.63 -14.07 7.19
N MET A 208 15.15 -12.85 7.36
CA MET A 208 14.60 -11.64 6.73
C MET A 208 14.56 -11.77 5.21
N ALA A 209 15.70 -12.12 4.61
CA ALA A 209 15.80 -12.28 3.17
C ALA A 209 14.90 -13.41 2.64
N LEU A 210 14.71 -14.47 3.43
CA LEU A 210 13.79 -15.56 3.09
C LEU A 210 12.32 -15.07 3.06
N TYR A 211 11.89 -14.23 4.00
CA TYR A 211 10.55 -13.60 3.92
C TYR A 211 10.42 -12.67 2.72
N ASP A 212 11.47 -11.90 2.38
CA ASP A 212 11.47 -11.08 1.17
C ASP A 212 11.27 -11.93 -0.10
N MET A 213 11.98 -13.06 -0.18
CA MET A 213 11.82 -14.03 -1.27
C MET A 213 10.39 -14.58 -1.32
N LEU A 214 9.87 -15.07 -0.19
CA LEU A 214 8.52 -15.61 -0.11
C LEU A 214 7.45 -14.57 -0.47
N SER A 215 7.65 -13.31 -0.06
CA SER A 215 6.74 -12.20 -0.40
C SER A 215 6.68 -11.98 -1.90
N GLY A 216 7.81 -11.99 -2.61
CA GLY A 216 7.82 -11.90 -4.07
C GLY A 216 7.18 -13.11 -4.74
N LEU A 217 7.49 -14.32 -4.27
CA LEU A 217 6.94 -15.58 -4.82
C LEU A 217 5.44 -15.78 -4.53
N ALA A 218 4.87 -15.02 -3.60
CA ALA A 218 3.44 -15.06 -3.24
C ALA A 218 2.56 -14.16 -4.14
N LYS A 219 3.14 -13.39 -5.07
CA LYS A 219 2.39 -12.47 -5.93
C LYS A 219 1.48 -13.21 -6.91
N GLY A 220 0.17 -13.04 -6.74
CA GLY A 220 -0.87 -13.74 -7.50
C GLY A 220 -1.79 -14.56 -6.61
N GLN A 221 -3.01 -14.83 -7.07
CA GLN A 221 -4.02 -15.56 -6.32
C GLN A 221 -3.55 -17.00 -5.99
N LYS A 222 -3.13 -17.77 -7.00
CA LYS A 222 -2.71 -19.17 -6.81
C LYS A 222 -1.38 -19.23 -6.06
N CYS A 223 -0.41 -18.38 -6.39
CA CYS A 223 0.84 -18.25 -5.64
C CYS A 223 0.60 -17.97 -4.15
N SER A 224 -0.33 -17.05 -3.82
CA SER A 224 -0.71 -16.73 -2.44
C SER A 224 -1.29 -17.93 -1.70
N GLU A 225 -2.23 -18.66 -2.33
CA GLU A 225 -2.85 -19.85 -1.74
C GLU A 225 -1.83 -20.97 -1.47
N LEU A 226 -0.91 -21.20 -2.40
CA LEU A 226 0.17 -22.18 -2.24
C LEU A 226 1.15 -21.75 -1.14
N THR A 227 1.48 -20.46 -1.06
CA THR A 227 2.33 -19.90 0.01
C THR A 227 1.68 -20.08 1.38
N TYR A 228 0.39 -19.76 1.50
CA TYR A 228 -0.37 -19.93 2.73
C TYR A 228 -0.36 -21.38 3.21
N ASN A 229 -0.68 -22.32 2.31
CA ASN A 229 -0.71 -23.75 2.60
C ASN A 229 0.67 -24.29 3.00
N PHE A 230 1.73 -23.84 2.32
CA PHE A 230 3.11 -24.20 2.62
C PHE A 230 3.50 -23.78 4.05
N LEU A 231 3.19 -22.54 4.45
CA LEU A 231 3.47 -22.02 5.78
C LEU A 231 2.57 -22.58 6.88
N ALA A 232 1.31 -22.92 6.55
CA ALA A 232 0.38 -23.56 7.47
C ALA A 232 0.81 -24.99 7.83
N ARG A 233 1.48 -25.69 6.92
CA ARG A 233 2.13 -26.99 7.18
C ARG A 233 3.44 -26.85 7.98
N GLY A 234 3.84 -25.62 8.29
CA GLY A 234 5.16 -25.29 8.83
C GLY A 234 6.24 -25.64 7.83
N GLY A 235 6.35 -24.90 6.72
CA GLY A 235 7.49 -24.99 5.79
C GLY A 235 7.89 -26.41 5.34
N GLY A 236 6.92 -27.31 5.18
CA GLY A 236 7.12 -28.73 4.87
C GLY A 236 7.49 -29.01 3.42
N GLU A 237 7.17 -30.21 2.91
CA GLU A 237 7.40 -30.56 1.50
C GLU A 237 6.52 -29.70 0.57
N VAL A 238 7.12 -29.13 -0.48
CA VAL A 238 6.37 -28.46 -1.57
C VAL A 238 5.75 -29.56 -2.43
N ILE A 239 4.51 -29.96 -2.10
CA ILE A 239 3.82 -31.01 -2.85
C ILE A 239 3.25 -30.40 -4.13
N PRO A 240 3.66 -30.86 -5.34
CA PRO A 240 3.12 -30.36 -6.59
C PRO A 240 1.59 -30.48 -6.64
N GLY A 241 0.90 -29.35 -6.78
CA GLY A 241 -0.54 -29.29 -7.10
C GLY A 241 -1.55 -29.76 -6.06
N SER A 242 -1.22 -29.94 -4.76
CA SER A 242 -2.18 -30.50 -3.78
C SER A 242 -2.76 -29.52 -2.74
N SER A 243 -4.07 -29.31 -2.82
CA SER A 243 -4.94 -28.86 -1.72
C SER A 243 -5.30 -30.05 -0.81
N LEU A 244 -4.35 -30.50 0.04
CA LEU A 244 -4.46 -31.54 1.11
C LEU A 244 -4.81 -32.99 0.66
N PRO A 245 -4.55 -34.06 1.47
CA PRO A 245 -3.96 -34.13 2.82
C PRO A 245 -2.61 -34.89 2.93
N SER A 246 -2.06 -34.79 4.14
CA SER A 246 -0.81 -35.28 4.71
C SER A 246 -0.37 -36.72 4.41
N SER A 247 0.93 -36.92 4.17
CA SER A 247 1.63 -38.18 4.44
C SER A 247 2.97 -37.97 5.13
N THR A 248 3.18 -38.79 6.15
CA THR A 248 4.35 -38.91 7.04
C THR A 248 5.65 -39.19 6.30
N GLY A 249 6.56 -38.21 6.29
CA GLY A 249 7.94 -38.34 5.83
C GLY A 249 8.90 -37.78 6.87
N SER A 250 9.58 -38.67 7.59
CA SER A 250 10.53 -38.40 8.67
C SER A 250 11.84 -37.79 8.13
N TYR A 251 12.20 -36.57 8.55
CA TYR A 251 13.56 -36.19 8.95
C TYR A 251 13.51 -35.04 10.00
N ASN A 252 14.20 -35.25 11.11
CA ASN A 252 14.21 -34.43 12.34
C ASN A 252 14.88 -33.06 12.19
N ALA A 253 14.22 -32.10 11.55
CA ALA A 253 14.45 -30.67 11.77
C ALA A 253 13.09 -29.97 11.71
N GLY A 254 12.59 -29.51 12.86
CA GLY A 254 11.33 -28.76 12.89
C GLY A 254 11.40 -27.54 11.97
N PRO A 255 10.29 -27.12 11.37
CA PRO A 255 10.33 -26.06 10.39
C PRO A 255 10.69 -24.72 11.01
N SER A 256 11.62 -24.03 10.35
CA SER A 256 12.15 -22.73 10.77
C SER A 256 11.14 -21.59 10.64
N ILE A 257 10.12 -21.73 9.77
CA ILE A 257 9.15 -20.68 9.46
C ILE A 257 7.73 -21.26 9.41
N SER A 258 6.83 -20.71 10.23
CA SER A 258 5.40 -21.04 10.24
C SER A 258 4.57 -19.82 10.64
N TRP A 259 3.30 -19.77 10.25
CA TRP A 259 2.39 -18.69 10.68
C TRP A 259 2.34 -18.56 12.21
N SER A 260 2.26 -19.70 12.92
CA SER A 260 2.19 -19.74 14.39
C SER A 260 3.43 -19.14 15.06
N THR A 261 4.63 -19.42 14.56
CA THR A 261 5.89 -18.92 15.16
C THR A 261 5.91 -17.39 15.15
N ILE A 262 5.38 -16.77 14.10
CA ILE A 262 5.53 -15.34 13.87
C ILE A 262 4.39 -14.55 14.51
N PHE A 263 3.16 -15.07 14.49
CA PHE A 263 2.09 -14.49 15.30
C PHE A 263 2.40 -14.58 16.80
N ALA A 264 3.05 -15.65 17.26
CA ALA A 264 3.55 -15.74 18.63
C ALA A 264 4.64 -14.70 18.94
N LEU A 265 5.53 -14.39 17.97
CA LEU A 265 6.52 -13.32 18.12
C LEU A 265 5.82 -11.95 18.29
N LEU A 266 4.85 -11.63 17.43
CA LEU A 266 4.11 -10.37 17.51
C LEU A 266 3.28 -10.26 18.80
N GLU A 267 2.64 -11.36 19.23
CA GLU A 267 1.88 -11.40 20.48
C GLU A 267 2.77 -11.24 21.71
N SER A 268 4.02 -11.73 21.67
CA SER A 268 4.98 -11.55 22.76
C SER A 268 5.27 -10.08 23.08
N TRP A 269 5.16 -9.19 22.08
CA TRP A 269 5.32 -7.74 22.25
C TRP A 269 4.08 -7.07 22.84
N THR A 270 2.92 -7.72 22.79
CA THR A 270 1.67 -7.20 23.37
C THR A 270 1.48 -7.57 24.83
N SER A 271 2.24 -8.56 25.32
CA SER A 271 2.17 -9.03 26.71
C SER A 271 2.97 -8.12 27.64
N PRO A 272 2.41 -7.66 28.77
CA PRO A 272 3.17 -6.88 29.74
C PRO A 272 4.32 -7.74 30.29
N ALA A 273 5.56 -7.25 30.15
CA ALA A 273 6.72 -7.92 30.73
C ALA A 273 6.49 -8.17 32.23
N PRO A 274 6.76 -9.38 32.75
CA PRO A 274 6.68 -9.60 34.18
C PRO A 274 7.64 -8.64 34.87
N SER A 275 7.11 -7.78 35.74
CA SER A 275 7.90 -6.91 36.61
C SER A 275 9.02 -7.74 37.23
N PRO A 276 10.30 -7.36 37.12
CA PRO A 276 11.35 -8.09 37.81
C PRO A 276 11.04 -8.03 39.30
N CYS A 277 10.74 -9.18 39.88
CA CYS A 277 10.53 -9.34 41.31
C CYS A 277 11.73 -8.72 42.02
N THR A 278 11.52 -7.62 42.73
CA THR A 278 12.52 -7.02 43.60
C THR A 278 12.89 -8.07 44.63
N ASN A 279 14.09 -8.65 44.51
CA ASN A 279 14.70 -9.43 45.57
C ASN A 279 14.80 -8.55 46.82
N GLN A 280 13.84 -8.65 47.74
CA GLN A 280 13.97 -8.11 49.08
C GLN A 280 14.89 -9.04 49.89
N PRO A 281 16.01 -8.55 50.43
CA PRO A 281 16.68 -9.24 51.53
C PRO A 281 15.85 -9.07 52.83
N PRO A 282 15.85 -10.05 53.74
CA PRO A 282 15.08 -9.96 54.98
C PRO A 282 15.82 -9.09 55.99
N SER A 283 15.22 -7.97 56.42
CA SER A 283 15.71 -7.22 57.58
C SER A 283 14.77 -7.40 58.77
N LEU A 284 15.31 -8.01 59.82
CA LEU A 284 14.74 -8.13 61.17
C LEU A 284 14.68 -6.79 61.92
N ALA A 285 13.77 -6.72 62.89
CA ALA A 285 13.69 -5.78 64.04
C ALA A 285 13.16 -4.36 63.74
N THR A 286 12.39 -3.66 64.58
CA THR A 286 11.74 -3.88 65.88
C THR A 286 10.77 -2.71 66.09
N SER A 287 9.65 -2.94 66.78
CA SER A 287 8.68 -1.93 67.21
C SER A 287 9.26 -0.96 68.25
N PHE A 288 9.02 0.35 68.10
CA PHE A 288 8.78 1.29 69.22
C PHE A 288 8.02 2.53 68.71
N GLY A 289 6.98 2.94 69.43
CA GLY A 289 6.00 3.94 68.98
C GLY A 289 6.27 5.40 69.38
N GLY A 290 5.33 6.26 68.99
CA GLY A 290 5.06 7.54 69.65
C GLY A 290 5.10 8.80 68.77
N PHE A 291 3.93 9.43 68.65
CA PHE A 291 3.68 10.87 68.50
C PHE A 291 3.91 11.60 67.16
N SER A 292 2.76 12.02 66.61
CA SER A 292 2.41 13.37 66.14
C SER A 292 3.44 14.18 65.33
N SER A 293 3.19 14.31 64.02
CA SER A 293 3.23 15.62 63.36
C SER A 293 2.37 15.62 62.09
N LEU A 294 1.51 16.64 62.00
CA LEU A 294 0.71 16.98 60.83
C LEU A 294 1.64 17.43 59.71
N ALA A 295 1.91 16.56 58.73
CA ALA A 295 2.52 16.92 57.47
C ALA A 295 1.44 16.93 56.38
N ILE A 296 1.25 18.12 55.82
CA ILE A 296 0.38 18.46 54.70
C ILE A 296 0.65 17.51 53.53
N SER A 297 -0.34 16.70 53.16
CA SER A 297 -0.35 15.90 51.94
C SER A 297 -0.52 16.82 50.74
N GLN A 298 0.59 17.22 50.13
CA GLN A 298 0.57 17.74 48.76
C GLN A 298 0.06 16.62 47.82
N PRO A 299 -0.93 16.88 46.95
CA PRO A 299 -1.26 15.96 45.89
C PRO A 299 -0.08 15.93 44.91
N HIS A 300 0.62 14.80 44.83
CA HIS A 300 1.55 14.57 43.73
C HIS A 300 0.78 14.66 42.40
N PRO A 301 1.31 15.35 41.38
CA PRO A 301 0.75 15.26 40.04
C PRO A 301 0.84 13.81 39.57
N PRO A 302 -0.13 13.30 38.77
CA PRO A 302 0.04 12.00 38.15
C PRO A 302 1.28 12.08 37.26
N THR A 303 2.32 11.34 37.64
CA THR A 303 3.46 11.08 36.77
C THR A 303 2.92 10.46 35.50
N GLN A 304 2.93 11.22 34.40
CA GLN A 304 2.75 10.68 33.06
C GLN A 304 3.76 9.55 32.91
N GLN A 305 3.27 8.31 32.87
CA GLN A 305 4.10 7.19 32.50
C GLN A 305 4.60 7.49 31.08
N PRO A 306 5.93 7.57 30.84
CA PRO A 306 6.42 7.57 29.47
C PRO A 306 5.89 6.30 28.79
N PRO A 307 5.57 6.35 27.48
CA PRO A 307 5.08 5.19 26.75
C PRO A 307 5.99 4.00 27.05
N GLN A 308 5.40 2.84 27.38
CA GLN A 308 6.14 1.63 27.68
C GLN A 308 7.00 1.28 26.45
N HIS A 309 8.25 1.73 26.46
CA HIS A 309 9.19 1.48 25.38
C HIS A 309 9.66 0.05 25.58
N ILE A 310 9.01 -0.88 24.89
CA ILE A 310 9.51 -2.25 24.79
C ILE A 310 10.88 -2.13 24.11
N PRO A 311 11.98 -2.64 24.71
CA PRO A 311 13.27 -2.64 24.04
C PRO A 311 13.24 -3.69 22.93
N ILE A 312 12.68 -3.33 21.77
CA ILE A 312 12.69 -4.16 20.56
C ILE A 312 14.01 -3.92 19.85
N GLY A 313 14.77 -4.97 19.56
CA GLY A 313 16.02 -4.86 18.82
C GLY A 313 15.78 -4.41 17.37
N PRO A 314 16.70 -3.66 16.74
CA PRO A 314 16.53 -3.19 15.36
C PRO A 314 16.38 -4.37 14.37
N LYS A 315 17.06 -5.49 14.62
CA LYS A 315 16.92 -6.71 13.80
C LYS A 315 15.53 -7.35 13.92
N ASP A 316 14.91 -7.32 15.10
CA ASP A 316 13.57 -7.86 15.33
C ASP A 316 12.50 -7.04 14.60
N VAL A 317 12.69 -5.71 14.54
CA VAL A 317 11.83 -4.79 13.79
C VAL A 317 11.86 -5.10 12.29
N LEU A 318 13.06 -5.26 11.73
CA LEU A 318 13.25 -5.59 10.31
C LEU A 318 12.69 -6.98 9.98
N LEU A 319 12.88 -7.95 10.87
CA LEU A 319 12.28 -9.27 10.75
C LEU A 319 10.75 -9.19 10.71
N ALA A 320 10.12 -8.47 11.64
CA ALA A 320 8.68 -8.28 11.62
C ALA A 320 8.20 -7.56 10.37
N GLN A 321 8.92 -6.54 9.86
CA GLN A 321 8.56 -5.88 8.61
C GLN A 321 8.57 -6.84 7.41
N SER A 322 9.62 -7.67 7.28
CA SER A 322 9.70 -8.65 6.20
C SER A 322 8.53 -9.64 6.24
N PHE A 323 8.15 -10.08 7.44
CA PHE A 323 6.96 -10.92 7.64
C PHE A 323 5.65 -10.18 7.31
N LEU A 324 5.46 -8.97 7.83
CA LEU A 324 4.25 -8.19 7.60
C LEU A 324 4.07 -7.92 6.10
N ARG A 325 5.15 -7.74 5.34
CA ARG A 325 5.08 -7.61 3.88
C ARG A 325 4.58 -8.89 3.20
N LEU A 326 5.08 -10.05 3.61
CA LEU A 326 4.57 -11.33 3.14
C LEU A 326 3.08 -11.49 3.48
N LEU A 327 2.70 -11.17 4.71
CA LEU A 327 1.31 -11.24 5.19
C LEU A 327 0.38 -10.31 4.39
N SER A 328 0.81 -9.07 4.14
CA SER A 328 0.09 -8.12 3.28
C SER A 328 -0.05 -8.66 1.87
N THR A 329 1.02 -9.19 1.28
CA THR A 329 1.02 -9.73 -0.10
C THR A 329 0.03 -10.88 -0.27
N VAL A 330 0.03 -11.86 0.65
CA VAL A 330 -0.88 -13.01 0.54
C VAL A 330 -2.34 -12.60 0.75
N ALA A 331 -2.62 -11.70 1.69
CA ALA A 331 -3.97 -11.21 1.97
C ALA A 331 -4.52 -10.32 0.84
N MET A 332 -3.67 -9.52 0.20
CA MET A 332 -4.04 -8.71 -0.95
C MET A 332 -4.26 -9.56 -2.21
N SER A 333 -3.45 -10.61 -2.41
CA SER A 333 -3.48 -11.39 -3.66
C SER A 333 -4.58 -12.47 -3.70
N SER A 334 -5.04 -13.00 -2.55
CA SER A 334 -6.12 -14.00 -2.51
C SER A 334 -7.11 -13.73 -1.39
N VAL A 335 -8.39 -13.58 -1.77
CA VAL A 335 -9.53 -13.46 -0.86
C VAL A 335 -9.65 -14.69 0.05
N ALA A 336 -9.41 -15.89 -0.49
CA ALA A 336 -9.50 -17.13 0.29
C ALA A 336 -8.47 -17.15 1.44
N VAL A 337 -7.24 -16.73 1.16
CA VAL A 337 -6.17 -16.64 2.17
C VAL A 337 -6.48 -15.54 3.19
N ARG A 338 -6.95 -14.38 2.73
CA ARG A 338 -7.38 -13.27 3.59
C ARG A 338 -8.40 -13.75 4.64
N LEU A 339 -9.44 -14.45 4.20
CA LEU A 339 -10.47 -15.02 5.06
C LEU A 339 -9.95 -16.14 5.98
N ALA A 340 -9.06 -17.00 5.47
CA ALA A 340 -8.48 -18.08 6.26
C ALA A 340 -7.61 -17.57 7.42
N ILE A 341 -6.82 -16.50 7.20
CA ILE A 341 -5.97 -15.92 8.24
C ILE A 341 -6.79 -15.10 9.24
N SER A 342 -7.77 -14.31 8.76
CA SER A 342 -8.58 -13.44 9.63
C SER A 342 -9.51 -14.23 10.57
N SER A 343 -10.04 -15.36 10.09
CA SER A 343 -10.95 -16.22 10.87
C SER A 343 -10.21 -17.18 11.81
N ASN A 344 -8.89 -17.31 11.70
CA ASN A 344 -8.11 -18.24 12.51
C ASN A 344 -7.98 -17.74 13.96
N THR A 345 -8.63 -18.45 14.88
CA THR A 345 -8.68 -18.11 16.31
C THR A 345 -7.33 -18.22 17.02
N GLN A 346 -6.40 -19.01 16.48
CA GLN A 346 -5.05 -19.15 17.05
C GLN A 346 -4.15 -17.97 16.67
N PHE A 347 -4.30 -17.44 15.47
CA PHE A 347 -3.45 -16.33 15.00
C PHE A 347 -3.90 -14.99 15.58
N ARG A 348 -5.22 -14.80 15.74
CA ARG A 348 -5.83 -13.53 16.17
C ARG A 348 -5.23 -12.32 15.44
N ALA A 349 -4.98 -12.46 14.13
CA ALA A 349 -4.16 -11.53 13.36
C ALA A 349 -4.60 -10.07 13.51
N ILE A 350 -5.89 -9.78 13.32
CA ILE A 350 -6.42 -8.41 13.41
C ILE A 350 -6.29 -7.84 14.85
N PRO A 351 -6.80 -8.52 15.91
CA PRO A 351 -6.59 -8.06 17.29
C PRO A 351 -5.14 -7.81 17.67
N THR A 352 -4.22 -8.71 17.29
CA THR A 352 -2.79 -8.60 17.61
C THR A 352 -2.14 -7.42 16.90
N LEU A 353 -2.47 -7.19 15.62
CA LEU A 353 -1.95 -6.06 14.87
C LEU A 353 -2.43 -4.72 15.44
N VAL A 354 -3.71 -4.60 15.78
CA VAL A 354 -4.27 -3.35 16.32
C VAL A 354 -3.75 -3.05 17.73
N SER A 355 -3.51 -4.07 18.57
CA SER A 355 -2.97 -3.87 19.92
C SER A 355 -1.50 -3.41 19.94
N LEU A 356 -0.74 -3.62 18.86
CA LEU A 356 0.63 -3.13 18.71
C LEU A 356 0.69 -1.63 18.38
N VAL A 357 -0.33 -1.06 17.74
CA VAL A 357 -0.39 0.35 17.31
C VAL A 357 -0.16 1.38 18.45
N PRO A 358 -0.82 1.26 19.63
CA PRO A 358 -0.63 2.21 20.72
C PRO A 358 0.75 2.08 21.40
N LEU A 359 1.48 0.98 21.17
CA LEU A 359 2.79 0.78 21.78
C LEU A 359 3.84 1.73 21.17
N GLY A 360 4.89 1.99 21.93
CA GLY A 360 6.04 2.80 21.51
C GLY A 360 6.96 2.09 20.51
N ILE A 361 6.40 1.42 19.49
CA ILE A 361 7.17 0.71 18.46
C ILE A 361 7.69 1.67 17.37
N PRO A 362 8.79 1.30 16.67
CA PRO A 362 9.34 2.10 15.57
C PRO A 362 8.30 2.44 14.50
N LEU A 363 8.47 3.62 13.89
CA LEU A 363 7.48 4.20 13.00
C LEU A 363 7.26 3.34 11.75
N GLU A 364 8.35 2.80 11.19
CA GLU A 364 8.34 1.96 10.01
C GLU A 364 7.55 0.67 10.24
N LEU A 365 7.59 0.12 11.46
CA LEU A 365 6.79 -1.05 11.84
C LEU A 365 5.31 -0.70 11.96
N LYS A 366 4.96 0.48 12.49
CA LYS A 366 3.56 0.96 12.50
C LYS A 366 3.02 1.09 11.09
N GLY A 367 3.80 1.65 10.17
CA GLY A 367 3.44 1.73 8.75
C GLY A 367 3.11 0.35 8.18
N ALA A 368 4.00 -0.62 8.35
CA ALA A 368 3.79 -2.00 7.88
C ALA A 368 2.55 -2.67 8.49
N ILE A 369 2.22 -2.38 9.76
CA ILE A 369 0.99 -2.86 10.41
C ILE A 369 -0.24 -2.29 9.71
N PHE A 370 -0.27 -0.99 9.41
CA PHE A 370 -1.40 -0.38 8.71
C PHE A 370 -1.55 -0.91 7.28
N ASP A 371 -0.45 -1.17 6.56
CA ASP A 371 -0.50 -1.78 5.23
C ASP A 371 -1.07 -3.21 5.25
N VAL A 372 -0.76 -3.99 6.29
CA VAL A 372 -1.37 -5.31 6.49
C VAL A 372 -2.85 -5.20 6.81
N LEU A 373 -3.25 -4.30 7.72
CA LEU A 373 -4.64 -4.06 8.03
C LEU A 373 -5.42 -3.61 6.79
N ALA A 374 -4.83 -2.76 5.95
CA ALA A 374 -5.42 -2.32 4.70
C ALA A 374 -5.64 -3.51 3.75
N ALA A 375 -4.65 -4.40 3.60
CA ALA A 375 -4.78 -5.62 2.80
C ALA A 375 -5.90 -6.57 3.30
N PHE A 376 -6.13 -6.64 4.61
CA PHE A 376 -7.27 -7.37 5.18
C PHE A 376 -8.62 -6.71 4.91
N CYS A 377 -8.65 -5.39 4.70
CA CYS A 377 -9.85 -4.60 4.46
C CYS A 377 -10.16 -4.36 2.98
N GLU A 378 -9.39 -4.95 2.05
CA GLU A 378 -9.70 -4.84 0.62
C GLU A 378 -11.08 -5.45 0.30
N PRO A 379 -11.86 -4.84 -0.62
CA PRO A 379 -13.20 -5.29 -0.97
C PRO A 379 -13.20 -6.64 -1.71
N GLY A 380 -14.39 -7.22 -1.90
CA GLY A 380 -14.59 -8.46 -2.67
C GLY A 380 -14.51 -9.74 -1.83
N ALA A 381 -14.58 -9.63 -0.50
CA ALA A 381 -14.64 -10.78 0.42
C ALA A 381 -16.07 -11.10 0.89
N GLY A 382 -17.08 -10.42 0.32
CA GLY A 382 -18.48 -10.58 0.72
C GLY A 382 -18.72 -10.11 2.17
N VAL A 383 -19.81 -10.60 2.76
CA VAL A 383 -20.24 -10.22 4.13
C VAL A 383 -19.12 -10.38 5.17
N VAL A 384 -18.32 -11.46 5.06
CA VAL A 384 -17.21 -11.70 6.00
C VAL A 384 -16.11 -10.64 5.86
N GLY A 385 -15.87 -10.12 4.67
CA GLY A 385 -14.97 -8.98 4.43
C GLY A 385 -15.43 -7.70 5.12
N VAL A 386 -16.73 -7.44 5.06
CA VAL A 386 -17.37 -6.28 5.72
C VAL A 386 -17.27 -6.41 7.23
N ASP A 387 -17.47 -7.61 7.77
CA ASP A 387 -17.31 -7.88 9.21
C ASP A 387 -15.86 -7.70 9.69
N ILE A 388 -14.87 -8.05 8.85
CA ILE A 388 -13.45 -7.75 9.10
C ILE A 388 -13.25 -6.22 9.24
N CYS A 389 -13.79 -5.43 8.31
CA CYS A 389 -13.67 -3.97 8.35
C CYS A 389 -14.33 -3.38 9.62
N LYS A 390 -15.53 -3.84 9.98
CA LYS A 390 -16.23 -3.44 11.21
C LYS A 390 -15.42 -3.77 12.47
N SER A 391 -14.77 -4.94 12.49
CA SER A 391 -13.89 -5.36 13.58
C SER A 391 -12.66 -4.44 13.70
N VAL A 392 -12.03 -4.09 12.57
CA VAL A 392 -10.90 -3.16 12.54
C VAL A 392 -11.30 -1.78 13.08
N TRP A 393 -12.42 -1.21 12.63
CA TRP A 393 -12.96 0.04 13.18
C TRP A 393 -13.15 -0.01 14.69
N THR A 394 -13.82 -1.06 15.17
CA THR A 394 -14.13 -1.22 16.60
C THR A 394 -12.85 -1.35 17.44
N LEU A 395 -11.85 -2.10 16.96
CA LEU A 395 -10.58 -2.27 17.64
C LEU A 395 -9.75 -0.98 17.64
N MET A 396 -9.73 -0.25 16.52
CA MET A 396 -9.04 1.05 16.41
C MET A 396 -9.62 2.08 17.38
N GLU A 397 -10.95 2.15 17.49
CA GLU A 397 -11.63 3.01 18.48
C GLU A 397 -11.29 2.57 19.90
N ARG A 398 -11.29 1.26 20.18
CA ARG A 398 -11.00 0.71 21.50
C ARG A 398 -9.58 1.03 21.98
N VAL A 399 -8.59 1.01 21.09
CA VAL A 399 -7.20 1.34 21.42
C VAL A 399 -6.88 2.83 21.29
N GLU A 400 -7.88 3.66 20.96
CA GLU A 400 -7.77 5.11 20.82
C GLU A 400 -6.64 5.52 19.85
N VAL A 401 -6.60 4.90 18.65
CA VAL A 401 -5.59 5.23 17.62
C VAL A 401 -5.55 6.74 17.34
N ILE A 402 -6.74 7.36 17.29
CA ILE A 402 -6.90 8.81 17.38
C ILE A 402 -7.41 9.12 18.78
N ASN A 403 -6.69 9.98 19.51
CA ASN A 403 -7.16 10.42 20.82
C ASN A 403 -8.24 11.49 20.64
N VAL A 404 -9.50 11.06 20.66
CA VAL A 404 -10.69 11.93 20.55
C VAL A 404 -11.14 12.47 21.92
N ARG A 405 -10.54 11.99 23.02
CA ARG A 405 -10.91 12.41 24.38
C ARG A 405 -10.25 13.75 24.72
N ALA A 406 -10.95 14.85 24.41
CA ALA A 406 -10.59 16.15 24.97
C ALA A 406 -10.69 16.11 26.50
N PRO A 407 -9.69 16.62 27.26
CA PRO A 407 -9.88 16.86 28.69
C PRO A 407 -10.91 17.97 28.86
N VAL A 408 -11.90 17.74 29.73
CA VAL A 408 -13.06 18.62 30.00
C VAL A 408 -12.67 19.98 30.64
N SER A 409 -11.39 20.35 30.68
CA SER A 409 -10.91 21.59 31.30
C SER A 409 -10.00 22.38 30.37
N GLY A 410 -10.41 23.61 30.07
CA GLY A 410 -9.82 24.51 29.09
C GLY A 410 -8.32 24.76 29.30
N ARG A 411 -7.50 24.02 28.55
CA ARG A 411 -6.17 24.41 28.09
C ARG A 411 -5.80 23.51 26.90
N ALA A 412 -6.38 23.81 25.74
CA ALA A 412 -6.10 23.10 24.50
C ALA A 412 -4.79 23.62 23.89
N VAL A 413 -3.67 23.00 24.26
CA VAL A 413 -2.59 22.80 23.29
C VAL A 413 -2.90 21.45 22.65
N GLY A 414 -3.20 21.44 21.35
CA GLY A 414 -3.58 20.24 20.61
C GLY A 414 -2.47 19.18 20.67
N THR A 415 -2.67 18.15 21.48
CA THR A 415 -1.85 16.94 21.56
C THR A 415 -2.66 15.69 21.18
N GLY A 416 -3.59 15.83 20.24
CA GLY A 416 -4.37 14.70 19.69
C GLY A 416 -3.60 13.81 18.69
N ALA A 417 -2.41 14.24 18.25
CA ALA A 417 -1.61 13.59 17.21
C ALA A 417 -0.28 13.00 17.72
N VAL A 418 -0.18 12.63 19.00
CA VAL A 418 1.12 12.19 19.58
C VAL A 418 1.56 10.80 19.05
N LEU A 419 0.70 10.05 18.35
CA LEU A 419 1.03 8.69 17.86
C LEU A 419 1.42 8.59 16.37
N LEU A 420 1.18 9.61 15.55
CA LEU A 420 1.40 9.56 14.10
C LEU A 420 2.31 10.71 13.64
N ALA A 421 3.59 10.40 13.46
CA ALA A 421 4.52 11.26 12.72
C ALA A 421 4.07 11.36 11.23
N PRO A 422 4.41 12.43 10.49
CA PRO A 422 3.99 12.65 9.10
C PRO A 422 4.24 11.45 8.17
N VAL A 423 5.31 10.68 8.40
CA VAL A 423 5.66 9.48 7.60
C VAL A 423 4.64 8.33 7.77
N ASN A 424 4.01 8.21 8.94
CA ASN A 424 3.04 7.15 9.24
C ASN A 424 1.60 7.52 8.88
N THR A 425 1.39 8.77 8.45
CA THR A 425 0.08 9.22 8.00
C THR A 425 -0.30 8.51 6.72
N ILE A 426 0.64 8.17 5.83
CA ILE A 426 0.31 7.55 4.54
C ILE A 426 -0.28 6.13 4.73
N PRO A 427 0.39 5.16 5.37
CA PRO A 427 -0.20 3.83 5.55
C PRO A 427 -1.52 3.86 6.36
N PHE A 428 -1.61 4.77 7.33
CA PHE A 428 -2.83 4.97 8.10
C PHE A 428 -3.99 5.53 7.25
N LEU A 429 -3.71 6.53 6.41
CA LEU A 429 -4.68 7.08 5.47
C LEU A 429 -5.08 6.04 4.42
N ASN A 430 -4.14 5.19 3.98
CA ASN A 430 -4.43 4.07 3.10
C ASN A 430 -5.45 3.14 3.74
N LEU A 431 -5.25 2.78 5.01
CA LEU A 431 -6.19 1.97 5.77
C LEU A 431 -7.56 2.63 5.89
N LEU A 432 -7.63 3.91 6.26
CA LEU A 432 -8.92 4.62 6.34
C LEU A 432 -9.65 4.66 5.00
N ALA A 433 -8.89 4.86 3.92
CA ALA A 433 -9.40 4.89 2.57
C ALA A 433 -9.85 3.49 2.08
N THR A 434 -9.20 2.39 2.48
CA THR A 434 -9.61 1.02 2.12
C THR A 434 -10.76 0.52 2.96
N LEU A 435 -10.88 0.98 4.21
CA LEU A 435 -12.04 0.71 5.06
C LEU A 435 -13.34 1.26 4.48
N LEU A 436 -13.30 2.22 3.57
CA LEU A 436 -14.47 2.73 2.85
C LEU A 436 -14.63 1.99 1.52
N HIS A 437 -15.54 1.02 1.46
CA HIS A 437 -15.80 0.23 0.25
C HIS A 437 -16.63 1.02 -0.77
N MET A 438 -16.31 0.83 -2.05
CA MET A 438 -16.92 1.55 -3.18
C MET A 438 -17.49 0.54 -4.19
N PRO A 439 -18.69 0.78 -4.78
CA PRO A 439 -19.27 -0.09 -5.80
C PRO A 439 -18.35 -0.32 -7.00
N LYS A 440 -17.67 0.74 -7.46
CA LYS A 440 -16.78 0.72 -8.64
C LYS A 440 -15.52 -0.14 -8.46
N ARG A 441 -15.20 -0.56 -7.23
CA ARG A 441 -14.05 -1.45 -6.93
C ARG A 441 -14.44 -2.93 -6.86
N LEU A 442 -15.72 -3.23 -6.89
CA LEU A 442 -16.19 -4.60 -6.97
C LEU A 442 -16.10 -5.07 -8.43
N SER A 443 -15.60 -6.28 -8.63
CA SER A 443 -15.62 -6.89 -9.95
C SER A 443 -17.08 -6.96 -10.47
N PRO A 444 -17.33 -6.84 -11.79
CA PRO A 444 -18.67 -6.98 -12.34
C PRO A 444 -19.35 -8.30 -11.94
N ARG A 445 -18.56 -9.35 -11.67
CA ARG A 445 -19.06 -10.64 -11.18
C ARG A 445 -19.56 -10.59 -9.73
N SER A 446 -18.92 -9.82 -8.86
CA SER A 446 -19.36 -9.64 -7.46
C SER A 446 -20.59 -8.73 -7.31
N LEU A 447 -20.91 -7.93 -8.34
CA LEU A 447 -22.16 -7.15 -8.38
C LEU A 447 -23.38 -8.02 -8.77
N LEU A 448 -23.17 -9.16 -9.43
CA LEU A 448 -24.22 -10.03 -9.95
C LEU A 448 -24.58 -11.21 -9.03
N ALA A 449 -23.72 -11.54 -8.06
CA ALA A 449 -23.90 -12.67 -7.15
C ALA A 449 -23.89 -12.17 -5.69
N ASP A 450 -25.09 -12.01 -5.10
CA ASP A 450 -25.35 -11.55 -3.73
C ASP A 450 -24.61 -10.25 -3.34
N ALA A 451 -25.30 -9.12 -3.46
CA ALA A 451 -24.76 -7.78 -3.17
C ALA A 451 -24.04 -7.72 -1.81
N GLU A 452 -22.70 -7.63 -1.84
CA GLU A 452 -21.87 -7.37 -0.67
C GLU A 452 -22.33 -6.05 -0.03
N PRO A 453 -22.69 -6.03 1.27
CA PRO A 453 -23.14 -4.80 1.90
C PRO A 453 -21.98 -3.81 1.99
N LEU A 454 -22.08 -2.69 1.27
CA LEU A 454 -21.00 -1.71 1.19
C LEU A 454 -20.72 -0.97 2.50
N ASN A 455 -21.66 -1.02 3.46
CA ASN A 455 -21.47 -0.39 4.76
C ASN A 455 -20.53 -1.19 5.66
N THR A 456 -19.29 -0.73 5.73
CA THR A 456 -18.22 -1.24 6.60
C THR A 456 -18.15 -0.54 7.98
N ILE A 457 -18.93 0.51 8.20
CA ILE A 457 -18.89 1.31 9.44
C ILE A 457 -19.87 0.73 10.47
N PRO A 458 -19.43 0.38 11.69
CA PRO A 458 -20.34 -0.01 12.76
C PRO A 458 -21.25 1.15 13.18
N GLU A 459 -22.56 0.91 13.27
CA GLU A 459 -23.55 1.93 13.63
C GLU A 459 -23.35 2.54 15.03
N SER A 460 -22.77 1.78 15.96
CA SER A 460 -22.49 2.21 17.33
C SER A 460 -21.05 2.69 17.53
N LEU A 461 -20.28 2.92 16.47
CA LEU A 461 -18.85 3.25 16.57
C LEU A 461 -18.63 4.56 17.33
N GLY A 462 -18.00 4.50 18.50
CA GLY A 462 -17.75 5.66 19.37
C GLY A 462 -18.73 5.78 20.54
N GLN A 463 -19.86 5.05 20.53
CA GLN A 463 -20.76 5.02 21.68
C GLN A 463 -20.17 4.18 22.84
N PRO A 464 -20.47 4.52 24.10
CA PRO A 464 -21.28 5.66 24.56
C PRO A 464 -20.48 6.97 24.73
N TYR A 465 -19.20 6.99 24.35
CA TYR A 465 -18.28 8.08 24.71
C TYR A 465 -18.37 9.31 23.78
N ARG A 466 -18.79 9.13 22.52
CA ARG A 466 -19.00 10.19 21.54
C ARG A 466 -20.15 9.84 20.59
N LEU A 467 -20.52 10.81 19.74
CA LEU A 467 -21.47 10.58 18.65
C LEU A 467 -20.98 9.45 17.72
N PRO A 468 -21.91 8.59 17.26
CA PRO A 468 -21.59 7.46 16.40
C PRO A 468 -21.00 7.90 15.06
N GLY A 469 -20.20 7.04 14.44
CA GLY A 469 -19.62 7.26 13.11
C GLY A 469 -18.15 7.67 13.18
N ILE A 470 -17.64 8.21 12.06
CA ILE A 470 -16.20 8.40 11.87
C ILE A 470 -15.72 9.87 11.83
N GLY A 471 -16.53 10.82 12.32
CA GLY A 471 -16.17 12.25 12.27
C GLY A 471 -14.77 12.63 12.78
N PRO A 472 -14.25 12.04 13.88
CA PRO A 472 -12.87 12.31 14.31
C PRO A 472 -11.80 11.93 13.28
N TYR A 473 -12.05 10.89 12.46
CA TYR A 473 -11.17 10.46 11.38
C TYR A 473 -11.28 11.41 10.17
N VAL A 474 -12.46 11.98 9.92
CA VAL A 474 -12.69 13.02 8.89
C VAL A 474 -11.94 14.31 9.21
N SER A 475 -11.65 14.62 10.48
CA SER A 475 -10.83 15.79 10.81
C SER A 475 -9.38 15.71 10.28
N PHE A 476 -8.88 14.49 10.00
CA PHE A 476 -7.52 14.21 9.52
C PHE A 476 -7.39 14.23 7.97
N MET A 477 -8.36 14.87 7.30
CA MET A 477 -8.62 14.84 5.87
C MET A 477 -7.43 15.03 4.91
N VAL A 478 -7.39 14.15 3.91
CA VAL A 478 -6.57 14.26 2.69
C VAL A 478 -7.44 13.94 1.48
N ASP A 479 -7.10 14.52 0.32
CA ASP A 479 -7.87 14.46 -0.95
C ASP A 479 -8.38 13.05 -1.33
N ASN A 480 -7.60 11.98 -1.12
CA ASN A 480 -8.04 10.61 -1.45
C ASN A 480 -9.17 10.10 -0.55
N PHE A 481 -9.08 10.36 0.76
CA PHE A 481 -10.15 10.01 1.68
C PHE A 481 -11.45 10.76 1.34
N VAL A 482 -11.33 12.02 0.91
CA VAL A 482 -12.45 12.87 0.48
C VAL A 482 -13.14 12.31 -0.76
N GLU A 483 -12.37 12.01 -1.79
CA GLU A 483 -12.87 11.39 -3.02
C GLU A 483 -13.63 10.09 -2.73
N ARG A 484 -13.02 9.21 -1.93
CA ARG A 484 -13.65 7.93 -1.55
C ARG A 484 -14.90 8.14 -0.71
N ALA A 485 -14.85 8.97 0.32
CA ALA A 485 -16.00 9.25 1.16
C ALA A 485 -17.21 9.76 0.37
N LEU A 486 -17.00 10.52 -0.71
CA LEU A 486 -18.07 11.01 -1.57
C LEU A 486 -18.53 9.96 -2.61
N ALA A 487 -17.60 9.20 -3.17
CA ALA A 487 -17.90 8.18 -4.16
C ALA A 487 -18.68 6.98 -3.57
N GLY A 488 -18.43 6.63 -2.30
CA GLY A 488 -19.09 5.51 -1.62
C GLY A 488 -20.41 5.90 -0.96
N TRP A 489 -20.75 7.19 -0.99
CA TRP A 489 -21.99 7.68 -0.41
C TRP A 489 -23.11 7.61 -1.45
N GLU A 490 -23.92 6.55 -1.35
CA GLU A 490 -25.04 6.26 -2.23
C GLU A 490 -26.31 6.99 -1.80
N ILE A 491 -26.27 8.32 -1.78
CA ILE A 491 -27.43 9.15 -1.43
C ILE A 491 -28.57 8.99 -2.45
N GLU A 492 -28.25 8.61 -3.68
CA GLU A 492 -29.20 8.33 -4.75
C GLU A 492 -30.22 7.23 -4.38
N ASN A 493 -29.82 6.31 -3.48
CA ASN A 493 -30.71 5.27 -2.96
C ASN A 493 -31.91 5.85 -2.21
N LEU A 494 -31.85 7.11 -1.72
CA LEU A 494 -33.01 7.79 -1.14
C LEU A 494 -34.14 7.98 -2.15
N VAL A 495 -33.80 8.27 -3.41
CA VAL A 495 -34.79 8.48 -4.48
C VAL A 495 -35.44 7.15 -4.82
N GLN A 496 -34.64 6.10 -4.98
CA GLN A 496 -35.13 4.75 -5.27
C GLN A 496 -36.01 4.20 -4.12
N ALA A 497 -35.60 4.38 -2.87
CA ALA A 497 -36.36 3.93 -1.70
C ALA A 497 -37.67 4.73 -1.49
N SER A 498 -37.74 5.97 -1.99
CA SER A 498 -38.96 6.79 -1.97
C SER A 498 -40.01 6.29 -2.98
N GLU A 499 -39.60 5.68 -4.09
CA GLU A 499 -40.52 5.13 -5.09
C GLU A 499 -41.23 3.87 -4.57
N ASP A 500 -40.56 3.08 -3.73
CA ASP A 500 -41.09 1.86 -3.08
C ASP A 500 -41.97 2.15 -1.84
N GLY A 501 -42.19 3.42 -1.48
CA GLY A 501 -43.16 3.84 -0.47
C GLY A 501 -42.79 3.59 1.00
N LEU A 502 -41.58 3.12 1.30
CA LEU A 502 -41.07 2.93 2.68
C LEU A 502 -39.61 3.40 2.79
N LEU A 503 -39.41 4.70 3.07
CA LEU A 503 -38.13 5.19 3.58
C LEU A 503 -37.87 4.52 4.95
N ARG A 504 -37.01 3.49 4.96
CA ARG A 504 -36.64 2.83 6.21
C ARG A 504 -35.74 3.76 7.01
N ARG A 505 -36.08 3.99 8.28
CA ARG A 505 -35.26 4.72 9.27
C ARG A 505 -33.81 4.23 9.27
N GLU A 506 -33.58 2.94 9.07
CA GLU A 506 -32.26 2.32 9.00
C GLU A 506 -31.42 2.89 7.84
N THR A 507 -31.98 3.07 6.65
CA THR A 507 -31.27 3.62 5.49
C THR A 507 -30.80 5.06 5.73
N VAL A 508 -31.63 5.88 6.38
CA VAL A 508 -31.27 7.26 6.73
C VAL A 508 -30.14 7.28 7.76
N ILE A 509 -30.19 6.42 8.77
CA ILE A 509 -29.12 6.31 9.78
C ILE A 509 -27.79 5.93 9.12
N LEU A 510 -27.78 4.96 8.19
CA LEU A 510 -26.58 4.56 7.45
C LEU A 510 -25.97 5.72 6.65
N LEU A 511 -26.80 6.57 6.05
CA LEU A 511 -26.32 7.75 5.32
C LEU A 511 -25.74 8.82 6.25
N LEU A 512 -26.26 8.95 7.48
CA LEU A 512 -25.80 9.95 8.46
C LEU A 512 -24.48 9.58 9.12
N ILE A 513 -24.23 8.29 9.38
CA ILE A 513 -22.96 7.82 9.95
C ILE A 513 -21.83 7.76 8.91
N HIS A 514 -22.18 7.79 7.62
CA HIS A 514 -21.24 7.72 6.52
C HIS A 514 -20.43 9.02 6.41
N PRO A 515 -19.10 8.97 6.15
CA PRO A 515 -18.27 10.17 6.04
C PRO A 515 -18.73 11.15 4.96
N GLY A 516 -19.32 10.63 3.88
CA GLY A 516 -19.83 11.46 2.78
C GLY A 516 -20.75 12.59 3.24
N PHE A 517 -21.54 12.38 4.29
CA PHE A 517 -22.38 13.41 4.90
C PHE A 517 -21.56 14.60 5.40
N GLU A 518 -20.56 14.35 6.27
CA GLU A 518 -19.73 15.42 6.84
C GLU A 518 -18.84 16.07 5.77
N VAL A 519 -18.28 15.26 4.86
CA VAL A 519 -17.43 15.74 3.77
C VAL A 519 -18.22 16.69 2.87
N LEU A 520 -19.41 16.30 2.41
CA LEU A 520 -20.24 17.17 1.58
C LEU A 520 -20.67 18.42 2.35
N ALA A 521 -21.11 18.30 3.60
CA ALA A 521 -21.48 19.46 4.42
C ALA A 521 -20.32 20.48 4.56
N ARG A 522 -19.07 20.01 4.69
CA ARG A 522 -17.87 20.86 4.70
C ARG A 522 -17.56 21.46 3.32
N LEU A 523 -17.85 20.77 2.23
CA LEU A 523 -17.65 21.29 0.87
C LEU A 523 -18.74 22.28 0.42
N LEU A 524 -19.94 22.21 1.00
CA LEU A 524 -21.03 23.16 0.78
C LEU A 524 -21.00 24.36 1.74
N THR A 525 -19.95 24.46 2.57
CA THR A 525 -19.69 25.62 3.44
C THR A 525 -18.32 26.21 3.11
N ASN A 526 -18.09 27.47 3.49
CA ASN A 526 -16.79 28.14 3.29
C ASN A 526 -15.74 27.62 4.30
N SER A 527 -15.44 26.33 4.20
CA SER A 527 -14.52 25.61 5.07
C SER A 527 -13.10 25.62 4.49
N PRO A 528 -12.06 25.39 5.33
CA PRO A 528 -10.70 25.26 4.83
C PRO A 528 -10.54 24.13 3.80
N LEU A 529 -11.35 23.06 3.92
CA LEU A 529 -11.36 21.97 2.96
C LEU A 529 -11.81 22.46 1.58
N GLN A 530 -12.93 23.18 1.52
CA GLN A 530 -13.45 23.74 0.27
C GLN A 530 -12.40 24.65 -0.38
N SER A 531 -11.80 25.55 0.41
CA SER A 531 -10.76 26.46 -0.08
C SER A 531 -9.55 25.71 -0.65
N THR A 532 -9.07 24.66 0.03
CA THR A 532 -7.95 23.83 -0.45
C THR A 532 -8.27 23.15 -1.78
N ILE A 533 -9.42 22.48 -1.90
CA ILE A 533 -9.82 21.80 -3.15
C ILE A 533 -9.95 22.82 -4.29
N LEU A 534 -10.61 23.94 -4.06
CA LEU A 534 -10.75 25.00 -5.07
C LEU A 534 -9.40 25.63 -5.44
N SER A 535 -8.44 25.69 -4.52
CA SER A 535 -7.10 26.22 -4.79
C SER A 535 -6.30 25.32 -5.74
N TYR A 536 -6.43 24.00 -5.63
CA TYR A 536 -5.76 23.06 -6.53
C TYR A 536 -6.24 23.18 -7.97
N ILE A 537 -7.49 23.55 -8.21
CA ILE A 537 -8.01 23.77 -9.57
C ILE A 537 -7.19 24.85 -10.29
N VAL A 538 -6.91 25.96 -9.59
CA VAL A 538 -6.21 27.11 -10.20
C VAL A 538 -4.71 26.85 -10.26
N ASN A 539 -4.12 26.43 -9.13
CA ASN A 539 -2.69 26.17 -9.03
C ASN A 539 -2.23 25.00 -9.92
N GLY A 540 -3.13 24.06 -10.21
CA GLY A 540 -2.84 22.94 -11.11
C GLY A 540 -2.53 23.40 -12.53
N ILE A 541 -3.19 24.43 -13.04
CA ILE A 541 -2.91 24.92 -14.40
C ILE A 541 -1.49 25.45 -14.50
N GLU A 542 -1.06 26.25 -13.51
CA GLU A 542 0.32 26.74 -13.42
C GLU A 542 1.32 25.57 -13.41
N GLY A 543 0.97 24.47 -12.74
CA GLY A 543 1.80 23.26 -12.72
C GLY A 543 1.95 22.58 -14.08
N PHE A 544 0.88 22.52 -14.88
CA PHE A 544 0.97 22.00 -16.25
C PHE A 544 1.78 22.90 -17.18
N GLU A 545 1.72 24.22 -17.01
CA GLU A 545 2.55 25.17 -17.78
C GLU A 545 4.05 25.03 -17.48
N HIS A 546 4.40 24.54 -16.29
CA HIS A 546 5.77 24.26 -15.87
C HIS A 546 6.22 22.81 -16.13
N GLU A 547 5.48 22.01 -16.92
CA GLU A 547 5.78 20.60 -17.22
C GLU A 547 5.92 19.70 -15.97
N LEU A 548 5.33 20.11 -14.84
CA LEU A 548 5.35 19.35 -13.58
C LEU A 548 4.75 17.93 -13.66
N PRO A 549 3.80 17.59 -14.55
CA PRO A 549 3.38 16.19 -14.69
C PRO A 549 4.52 15.21 -15.01
N SER A 550 5.59 15.70 -15.66
CA SER A 550 6.78 14.90 -15.97
C SER A 550 7.80 14.86 -14.83
N GLU A 551 7.85 15.92 -14.01
CA GLU A 551 8.77 16.06 -12.88
C GLU A 551 8.24 15.42 -11.59
N GLU A 552 6.92 15.52 -11.35
CA GLU A 552 6.24 15.09 -10.14
C GLU A 552 5.18 14.01 -10.46
N PRO A 553 5.43 12.73 -10.09
CA PRO A 553 4.59 11.60 -10.52
C PRO A 553 3.15 11.63 -9.96
N TYR A 554 2.87 12.45 -8.95
CA TYR A 554 1.54 12.53 -8.31
C TYR A 554 0.76 13.77 -8.68
N PHE A 555 1.39 14.70 -9.40
CA PHE A 555 0.78 15.97 -9.71
C PHE A 555 -0.50 15.75 -10.54
N LEU A 556 -0.38 15.03 -11.66
CA LEU A 556 -1.50 14.69 -12.52
C LEU A 556 -2.62 13.96 -11.76
N LEU A 557 -2.26 12.94 -10.97
CA LEU A 557 -3.22 12.16 -10.18
C LEU A 557 -3.98 13.04 -9.18
N THR A 558 -3.30 13.99 -8.53
CA THR A 558 -3.94 14.91 -7.58
C THR A 558 -4.98 15.78 -8.28
N ILE A 559 -4.64 16.33 -9.44
CA ILE A 559 -5.56 17.16 -10.22
C ILE A 559 -6.77 16.35 -10.70
N ILE A 560 -6.55 15.14 -11.22
CA ILE A 560 -7.64 14.23 -11.61
C ILE A 560 -8.59 13.99 -10.42
N ARG A 561 -8.05 13.69 -9.23
CA ARG A 561 -8.86 13.47 -8.02
C ARG A 561 -9.65 14.70 -7.60
N VAL A 562 -9.04 15.88 -7.67
CA VAL A 562 -9.73 17.15 -7.38
C VAL A 562 -10.91 17.35 -8.33
N LEU A 563 -10.72 17.09 -9.62
CA LEU A 563 -11.80 17.13 -10.61
C LEU A 563 -12.88 16.06 -10.32
N CYS A 564 -12.50 14.83 -9.93
CA CYS A 564 -13.45 13.78 -9.52
C CYS A 564 -14.30 14.21 -8.32
N ILE A 565 -13.69 14.82 -7.30
CA ILE A 565 -14.40 15.33 -6.13
C ILE A 565 -15.40 16.40 -6.56
N ILE A 566 -15.00 17.37 -7.38
CA ILE A 566 -15.87 18.45 -7.84
C ILE A 566 -17.05 17.91 -8.64
N HIS A 567 -16.79 17.02 -9.60
CA HIS A 567 -17.81 16.38 -10.39
C HIS A 567 -18.82 15.64 -9.50
N ARG A 568 -18.32 14.82 -8.57
CA ARG A 568 -19.19 14.07 -7.65
C ARG A 568 -20.02 14.99 -6.74
N VAL A 569 -19.44 16.07 -6.22
CA VAL A 569 -20.18 17.05 -5.40
C VAL A 569 -21.33 17.68 -6.19
N LEU A 570 -21.10 18.04 -7.45
CA LEU A 570 -22.13 18.59 -8.32
C LEU A 570 -23.23 17.57 -8.65
N GLU A 571 -22.95 16.27 -8.63
CA GLU A 571 -23.99 15.24 -8.83
C GLU A 571 -24.92 15.12 -7.62
N ILE A 572 -24.36 15.19 -6.42
CA ILE A 572 -25.08 14.79 -5.20
C ILE A 572 -25.59 15.96 -4.35
N HIS A 573 -25.10 17.18 -4.57
CA HIS A 573 -25.45 18.33 -3.71
C HIS A 573 -26.95 18.68 -3.72
N ASP A 574 -27.63 18.54 -4.85
CA ASP A 574 -29.08 18.80 -4.92
C ASP A 574 -29.87 17.74 -4.16
N LEU A 575 -29.47 16.46 -4.21
CA LEU A 575 -30.10 15.40 -3.40
C LEU A 575 -29.88 15.63 -1.91
N PHE A 576 -28.70 16.07 -1.52
CA PHE A 576 -28.40 16.40 -0.12
C PHE A 576 -29.28 17.53 0.40
N LEU A 577 -29.31 18.63 -0.35
CA LEU A 577 -29.99 19.84 0.03
C LEU A 577 -31.52 19.68 -0.10
N ASP A 578 -32.01 19.27 -1.26
CA ASP A 578 -33.43 19.33 -1.56
C ASP A 578 -34.20 18.08 -1.05
N ILE A 579 -33.52 17.00 -0.69
CA ILE A 579 -34.14 15.76 -0.17
C ILE A 579 -33.68 15.44 1.25
N LEU A 580 -32.38 15.20 1.48
CA LEU A 580 -31.91 14.70 2.77
C LEU A 580 -32.09 15.71 3.91
N VAL A 581 -31.67 16.96 3.74
CA VAL A 581 -31.78 18.00 4.79
C VAL A 581 -33.25 18.19 5.25
N PRO A 582 -34.25 18.29 4.36
CA PRO A 582 -35.66 18.28 4.74
C PRO A 582 -36.08 17.04 5.56
N ILE A 583 -35.69 15.84 5.15
CA ILE A 583 -35.98 14.59 5.90
C ILE A 583 -35.41 14.65 7.32
N LEU A 584 -34.23 15.24 7.50
CA LEU A 584 -33.60 15.39 8.82
C LEU A 584 -34.34 16.37 9.75
N SER A 585 -35.19 17.24 9.22
CA SER A 585 -36.04 18.10 10.06
C SER A 585 -37.21 17.33 10.70
N GLU A 586 -37.64 16.23 10.08
CA GLU A 586 -38.71 15.34 10.57
C GLU A 586 -38.16 14.17 11.41
N PHE A 587 -36.86 13.88 11.28
CA PHE A 587 -36.17 12.77 11.92
C PHE A 587 -35.26 13.26 13.06
N ASP A 588 -35.34 12.64 14.25
CA ASP A 588 -34.41 12.92 15.34
C ASP A 588 -33.00 12.39 15.02
N SER A 589 -32.22 13.24 14.34
CA SER A 589 -30.86 13.00 13.89
C SER A 589 -29.81 13.50 14.88
N THR A 590 -30.24 14.16 15.96
CA THR A 590 -29.37 14.63 17.04
C THR A 590 -28.47 13.55 17.65
N PRO A 591 -28.90 12.28 17.85
CA PRO A 591 -28.01 11.24 18.36
C PRO A 591 -26.92 10.79 17.38
N PHE A 592 -26.98 11.18 16.10
CA PHE A 592 -26.03 10.75 15.07
C PHE A 592 -25.11 11.88 14.59
N VAL A 593 -25.68 13.04 14.28
CA VAL A 593 -24.97 14.17 13.65
C VAL A 593 -24.85 15.37 14.60
N GLY A 594 -25.50 15.33 15.77
CA GLY A 594 -25.53 16.45 16.70
C GLY A 594 -26.45 17.56 16.21
N THR A 595 -25.90 18.68 15.75
CA THR A 595 -26.71 19.82 15.29
C THR A 595 -26.99 19.74 13.79
N VAL A 596 -28.27 19.65 13.43
CA VAL A 596 -28.72 19.75 12.03
C VAL A 596 -28.84 21.21 11.64
N HIS A 597 -28.21 21.59 10.53
CA HIS A 597 -28.31 22.92 9.98
C HIS A 597 -29.44 23.00 8.95
N SER A 598 -30.11 24.16 8.89
CA SER A 598 -31.09 24.45 7.85
C SER A 598 -30.40 24.64 6.49
N MET A 599 -31.16 24.47 5.42
CA MET A 599 -30.72 24.69 4.04
C MET A 599 -29.96 26.00 3.80
N SER A 600 -30.40 27.07 4.45
CA SER A 600 -29.78 28.41 4.37
C SER A 600 -28.35 28.50 4.90
N PHE A 601 -27.90 27.52 5.68
CA PHE A 601 -26.53 27.44 6.17
C PHE A 601 -25.55 27.04 5.05
N TYR A 602 -26.04 26.29 4.06
CA TYR A 602 -25.23 25.77 2.97
C TYR A 602 -25.27 26.68 1.75
N THR A 603 -24.15 26.75 1.03
CA THR A 603 -24.05 27.36 -0.29
C THR A 603 -23.93 26.24 -1.31
N ARG A 604 -24.78 26.24 -2.34
CA ARG A 604 -24.67 25.25 -3.41
C ARG A 604 -23.31 25.36 -4.10
N PHE A 605 -22.73 24.24 -4.49
CA PHE A 605 -21.35 24.19 -4.96
C PHE A 605 -21.16 24.92 -6.30
N ASP A 606 -22.13 24.85 -7.20
CA ASP A 606 -22.23 25.63 -8.43
C ASP A 606 -22.18 27.15 -8.17
N GLN A 607 -22.88 27.63 -7.13
CA GLN A 607 -22.82 29.03 -6.72
C GLN A 607 -21.44 29.38 -6.17
N ALA A 608 -20.83 28.52 -5.36
CA ALA A 608 -19.48 28.74 -4.83
C ALA A 608 -18.44 28.86 -5.96
N LEU A 609 -18.53 28.01 -6.99
CA LEU A 609 -17.71 28.08 -8.20
C LEU A 609 -17.96 29.37 -8.99
N THR A 610 -19.21 29.84 -9.06
CA THR A 610 -19.59 31.06 -9.77
C THR A 610 -19.12 32.33 -9.06
N TYR A 611 -19.19 32.37 -7.72
CA TYR A 611 -18.70 33.50 -6.93
C TYR A 611 -17.18 33.67 -7.07
N GLY A 612 -16.43 32.57 -7.15
CA GLY A 612 -15.01 32.59 -7.46
C GLY A 612 -14.78 32.65 -8.97
N THR A 613 -14.70 33.86 -9.52
CA THR A 613 -14.60 34.11 -10.98
C THR A 613 -13.45 33.38 -11.71
N LYS A 614 -12.46 32.89 -10.98
CA LYS A 614 -11.29 32.15 -11.50
C LYS A 614 -11.50 30.64 -11.64
N TYR A 615 -12.47 30.03 -10.96
CA TYR A 615 -12.57 28.57 -10.89
C TYR A 615 -13.16 27.95 -12.16
N ILE A 616 -14.25 28.51 -12.69
CA ILE A 616 -14.89 27.99 -13.91
C ILE A 616 -13.96 28.09 -15.12
N PRO A 617 -13.29 29.23 -15.39
CA PRO A 617 -12.29 29.28 -16.44
C PRO A 617 -11.16 28.27 -16.23
N ALA A 618 -10.67 28.14 -14.99
CA ALA A 618 -9.61 27.18 -14.67
C ALA A 618 -10.02 25.73 -14.98
N ILE A 619 -11.23 25.32 -14.63
CA ILE A 619 -11.76 23.99 -14.98
C ILE A 619 -11.75 23.82 -16.50
N ALA A 620 -12.23 24.82 -17.25
CA ALA A 620 -12.27 24.74 -18.71
C ALA A 620 -10.88 24.69 -19.37
N THR A 621 -9.86 25.32 -18.77
CA THR A 621 -8.47 25.32 -19.26
C THR A 621 -7.86 23.91 -19.28
N TYR A 622 -8.29 22.97 -18.43
CA TYR A 622 -7.74 21.60 -18.43
C TYR A 622 -7.98 20.83 -19.75
N VAL A 623 -8.96 21.26 -20.56
CA VAL A 623 -9.22 20.69 -21.89
C VAL A 623 -8.07 20.95 -22.87
N ILE A 624 -7.18 21.89 -22.56
CA ILE A 624 -6.02 22.25 -23.41
C ILE A 624 -4.94 21.15 -23.45
N TYR A 625 -4.98 20.18 -22.53
CA TYR A 625 -3.93 19.16 -22.40
C TYR A 625 -4.39 17.77 -22.92
N PRO A 626 -4.46 17.55 -24.26
CA PRO A 626 -4.96 16.30 -24.83
C PRO A 626 -4.03 15.10 -24.59
N ALA A 627 -2.79 15.34 -24.17
CA ALA A 627 -1.86 14.27 -23.78
C ALA A 627 -2.31 13.48 -22.54
N TYR A 628 -3.28 14.03 -21.78
CA TYR A 628 -3.84 13.42 -20.58
C TYR A 628 -5.35 13.20 -20.75
N PRO A 629 -5.78 12.05 -21.28
CA PRO A 629 -7.19 11.78 -21.58
C PRO A 629 -8.08 11.81 -20.32
N GLU A 630 -7.52 11.58 -19.13
CA GLU A 630 -8.21 11.68 -17.84
C GLU A 630 -8.84 13.06 -17.59
N LEU A 631 -8.24 14.12 -18.14
CA LEU A 631 -8.68 15.51 -17.92
C LEU A 631 -9.94 15.87 -18.72
N VAL A 632 -10.43 14.98 -19.59
CA VAL A 632 -11.75 15.11 -20.24
C VAL A 632 -12.89 15.21 -19.22
N LEU A 633 -12.65 14.79 -17.96
CA LEU A 633 -13.55 15.03 -16.84
C LEU A 633 -13.92 16.52 -16.67
N ALA A 634 -13.04 17.44 -17.03
CA ALA A 634 -13.33 18.88 -17.06
C ALA A 634 -14.53 19.21 -17.97
N VAL A 635 -14.66 18.53 -19.12
CA VAL A 635 -15.79 18.69 -20.04
C VAL A 635 -17.09 18.26 -19.38
N ARG A 636 -17.09 17.14 -18.65
CA ARG A 636 -18.27 16.66 -17.91
C ARG A 636 -18.70 17.68 -16.84
N ILE A 637 -17.75 18.23 -16.09
CA ILE A 637 -18.02 19.27 -15.08
C ILE A 637 -18.64 20.52 -15.73
N ILE A 638 -18.07 21.02 -16.82
CA ILE A 638 -18.61 22.19 -17.54
C ILE A 638 -20.00 21.91 -18.10
N SER A 639 -20.23 20.71 -18.65
CA SER A 639 -21.56 20.28 -19.11
C SER A 639 -22.57 20.29 -17.98
N GLN A 640 -22.22 19.77 -16.80
CA GLN A 640 -23.10 19.75 -15.64
C GLN A 640 -23.40 21.17 -15.11
N LEU A 641 -22.38 22.04 -15.06
CA LEU A 641 -22.55 23.44 -14.68
C LEU A 641 -23.47 24.19 -15.64
N SER A 642 -23.46 23.85 -16.94
CA SER A 642 -24.36 24.46 -17.92
C SER A 642 -25.85 24.14 -17.69
N CYS A 643 -26.13 23.05 -16.97
CA CYS A 643 -27.49 22.67 -16.57
C CYS A 643 -27.92 23.35 -15.26
N SER A 644 -27.01 23.55 -14.31
CA SER A 644 -27.33 24.11 -12.97
C SER A 644 -27.22 25.63 -12.89
N THR A 645 -26.29 26.22 -13.64
CA THR A 645 -25.99 27.66 -13.65
C THR A 645 -26.49 28.31 -14.93
N SER A 646 -26.80 29.61 -14.88
CA SER A 646 -27.09 30.38 -16.10
C SER A 646 -25.92 30.28 -17.09
N VAL A 647 -26.19 29.72 -18.28
CA VAL A 647 -25.23 29.60 -19.38
C VAL A 647 -24.58 30.96 -19.71
N MET A 648 -25.35 32.05 -19.61
CA MET A 648 -24.82 33.41 -19.84
C MET A 648 -23.77 33.80 -18.80
N SER A 649 -23.93 33.41 -17.54
CA SER A 649 -22.93 33.67 -16.50
C SER A 649 -21.66 32.88 -16.76
N LEU A 650 -21.77 31.61 -17.17
CA LEU A 650 -20.62 30.78 -17.54
C LEU A 650 -19.85 31.37 -18.73
N LEU A 651 -20.58 31.78 -19.77
CA LEU A 651 -19.99 32.40 -20.96
C LEU A 651 -19.24 33.68 -20.61
N ILE A 652 -19.84 34.56 -19.80
CA ILE A 652 -19.18 35.81 -19.37
C ILE A 652 -17.91 35.53 -18.57
N LEU A 653 -17.92 34.50 -17.71
CA LEU A 653 -16.74 34.14 -16.92
C LEU A 653 -15.61 33.59 -17.80
N ILE A 654 -15.94 32.73 -18.77
CA ILE A 654 -14.98 32.16 -19.71
C ILE A 654 -14.45 33.23 -20.67
N GLU A 655 -15.32 34.07 -21.23
CA GLU A 655 -14.95 35.15 -22.16
C GLU A 655 -13.98 36.15 -21.51
N ARG A 656 -14.15 36.43 -20.22
CA ARG A 656 -13.26 37.33 -19.46
C ARG A 656 -11.93 36.69 -19.08
N SER A 657 -11.75 35.39 -19.30
CA SER A 657 -10.50 34.68 -19.03
C SER A 657 -9.46 34.95 -20.12
N PRO A 658 -8.17 35.08 -19.76
CA PRO A 658 -7.09 35.16 -20.74
C PRO A 658 -6.98 33.91 -21.62
N ASP A 659 -7.44 32.75 -21.14
CA ASP A 659 -7.37 31.48 -21.88
C ASP A 659 -8.59 31.21 -22.78
N SER A 660 -9.51 32.16 -22.92
CA SER A 660 -10.78 31.97 -23.66
C SER A 660 -10.60 31.43 -25.09
N GLU A 661 -9.68 31.99 -25.86
CA GLU A 661 -9.37 31.54 -27.22
C GLU A 661 -8.73 30.14 -27.23
N ARG A 662 -7.83 29.87 -26.28
CA ARG A 662 -7.16 28.57 -26.15
C ARG A 662 -8.18 27.48 -25.83
N ILE A 663 -9.04 27.71 -24.84
CA ILE A 663 -10.14 26.82 -24.46
C ILE A 663 -11.02 26.50 -25.68
N LEU A 664 -11.46 27.52 -26.43
CA LEU A 664 -12.30 27.31 -27.62
C LEU A 664 -11.59 26.48 -28.69
N SER A 665 -10.30 26.74 -28.93
CA SER A 665 -9.50 26.00 -29.90
C SER A 665 -9.33 24.53 -29.52
N SER A 666 -9.18 24.24 -28.23
CA SER A 666 -9.03 22.88 -27.71
C SER A 666 -10.34 22.11 -27.75
N PHE A 667 -11.48 22.74 -27.44
CA PHE A 667 -12.79 22.12 -27.65
C PHE A 667 -13.04 21.78 -29.12
N ARG A 668 -12.60 22.63 -30.05
CA ARG A 668 -12.67 22.35 -31.48
C ARG A 668 -11.81 21.14 -31.85
N GLN A 669 -10.57 21.07 -31.36
CA GLN A 669 -9.69 19.92 -31.60
C GLN A 669 -10.27 18.62 -31.02
N LEU A 670 -10.91 18.67 -29.85
CA LEU A 670 -11.56 17.51 -29.24
C LEU A 670 -12.71 16.98 -30.10
N LEU A 671 -13.46 17.86 -30.77
CA LEU A 671 -14.53 17.47 -31.71
C LEU A 671 -14.00 16.83 -33.00
N ASP A 672 -12.75 17.08 -33.35
CA ASP A 672 -12.09 16.52 -34.54
C ASP A 672 -11.46 15.13 -34.26
N ILE A 673 -11.57 14.59 -33.03
CA ILE A 673 -11.04 13.27 -32.66
C ILE A 673 -12.00 12.15 -33.09
N ASP A 674 -11.49 11.17 -33.85
CA ASP A 674 -12.28 10.07 -34.44
C ASP A 674 -12.67 8.95 -33.44
N SER A 675 -11.97 8.82 -32.30
CA SER A 675 -12.21 7.76 -31.29
C SER A 675 -11.90 8.21 -29.86
N LEU A 676 -12.76 7.85 -28.90
CA LEU A 676 -12.58 8.14 -27.47
C LEU A 676 -12.07 6.93 -26.66
N ASP A 677 -11.56 5.87 -27.32
CA ASP A 677 -11.11 4.63 -26.67
C ASP A 677 -10.07 4.88 -25.56
N ASP A 678 -9.18 5.85 -25.75
CA ASP A 678 -8.19 6.25 -24.74
C ASP A 678 -8.83 6.86 -23.47
N VAL A 679 -9.96 7.56 -23.63
CA VAL A 679 -10.74 8.14 -22.52
C VAL A 679 -11.46 7.04 -21.75
N ASP A 680 -12.03 6.05 -22.44
CA ASP A 680 -12.70 4.91 -21.81
C ASP A 680 -11.71 4.02 -21.03
N MET A 681 -10.50 3.82 -21.57
CA MET A 681 -9.40 3.13 -20.89
C MET A 681 -8.93 3.92 -19.64
N ALA A 682 -8.82 5.23 -19.76
CA ALA A 682 -8.43 6.13 -18.67
C ALA A 682 -9.46 6.12 -17.51
N GLU A 683 -10.77 6.15 -17.81
CA GLU A 683 -11.85 6.06 -16.81
C GLU A 683 -11.84 4.73 -16.05
N THR A 684 -11.53 3.64 -16.75
CA THR A 684 -11.39 2.31 -16.12
C THR A 684 -10.17 2.28 -15.18
N THR A 685 -9.07 2.94 -15.56
CA THR A 685 -7.82 2.99 -14.80
C THR A 685 -7.95 3.84 -13.53
N GLN A 686 -8.68 4.97 -13.59
CA GLN A 686 -8.96 5.84 -12.43
C GLN A 686 -9.61 5.08 -11.26
N SER A 687 -10.43 4.06 -11.53
CA SER A 687 -11.10 3.26 -10.49
C SER A 687 -10.13 2.37 -9.67
N ILE A 688 -8.95 2.07 -10.22
CA ILE A 688 -8.00 1.06 -9.73
C ILE A 688 -6.77 1.69 -9.03
N VAL A 689 -6.54 3.00 -9.18
CA VAL A 689 -5.29 3.63 -8.73
C VAL A 689 -5.08 3.51 -7.21
N PRO A 690 -3.91 2.99 -6.75
CA PRO A 690 -3.58 2.89 -5.34
C PRO A 690 -3.37 4.25 -4.67
N VAL A 691 -3.44 4.23 -3.33
CA VAL A 691 -3.40 5.41 -2.49
C VAL A 691 -2.01 6.05 -2.53
N LEU A 692 -1.97 7.28 -3.00
CA LEU A 692 -0.77 8.11 -2.99
C LEU A 692 -1.21 9.47 -2.47
N VAL A 693 -0.76 9.77 -1.26
CA VAL A 693 -0.97 11.02 -0.55
C VAL A 693 0.28 11.86 -0.74
N LEU A 694 0.08 13.12 -1.13
CA LEU A 694 1.09 14.16 -1.05
C LEU A 694 1.73 14.13 0.34
N GLN A 695 3.04 13.89 0.40
CA GLN A 695 3.79 14.07 1.63
C GLN A 695 3.46 15.47 2.17
N THR A 696 2.97 15.54 3.40
CA THR A 696 3.00 16.75 4.22
C THR A 696 4.42 17.05 4.71
N GLU A 697 5.44 16.74 3.89
CA GLU A 697 6.64 17.55 3.95
C GLU A 697 6.25 18.90 3.38
N LYS A 698 6.66 19.99 4.05
CA LYS A 698 6.58 21.33 3.47
C LYS A 698 6.90 21.19 1.98
N PRO A 699 6.01 21.60 1.06
CA PRO A 699 6.29 21.51 -0.36
C PRO A 699 7.68 22.10 -0.54
N LYS A 700 8.57 21.33 -1.21
CA LYS A 700 9.92 21.82 -1.52
C LYS A 700 9.76 23.26 -1.96
N SER A 701 10.51 24.15 -1.32
CA SER A 701 10.33 25.62 -1.31
C SER A 701 10.19 26.33 -2.65
N HIS A 702 10.18 25.61 -3.78
CA HIS A 702 9.79 26.09 -5.11
C HIS A 702 8.29 26.42 -5.23
N TRP A 703 7.39 25.55 -4.75
CA TRP A 703 5.94 25.75 -4.90
C TRP A 703 5.38 26.95 -4.09
N ILE A 704 5.90 27.23 -2.88
CA ILE A 704 5.47 28.38 -2.06
C ILE A 704 6.14 29.69 -2.52
N LYS A 705 7.28 29.64 -3.23
CA LYS A 705 7.94 30.87 -3.70
C LYS A 705 7.20 31.52 -4.87
N LEU A 706 6.44 30.75 -5.66
CA LEU A 706 5.61 31.29 -6.73
C LEU A 706 4.40 32.08 -6.19
N SER A 707 3.84 31.70 -5.04
CA SER A 707 2.73 32.42 -4.39
C SER A 707 3.13 33.66 -3.58
N GLY A 708 4.44 33.88 -3.35
CA GLY A 708 4.94 34.97 -2.49
C GLY A 708 5.46 36.23 -3.20
N SER A 709 5.48 36.28 -4.54
CA SER A 709 6.16 37.36 -5.29
C SER A 709 5.23 38.36 -6.00
N GLN A 710 4.03 38.61 -5.47
CA GLN A 710 3.23 39.77 -5.90
C GLN A 710 2.64 40.53 -4.71
N SER A 711 3.49 41.17 -3.92
CA SER A 711 3.10 42.33 -3.08
C SER A 711 4.33 43.13 -2.64
N SER A 712 5.11 43.62 -3.59
CA SER A 712 5.96 44.79 -3.35
C SER A 712 6.40 45.40 -4.68
N THR A 713 5.54 46.22 -5.25
CA THR A 713 5.91 47.44 -5.97
C THR A 713 4.65 48.21 -6.33
N SER A 714 4.68 49.51 -5.96
CA SER A 714 3.66 50.57 -6.07
C SER A 714 2.57 50.59 -5.00
#